data_AF-A0A4U1FUY6-F1
#
_entry.id   AF-A0A4U1FUY6-F1
#
_cell.length_a   1.000
_cell.length_b   1.000
_cell.length_c   1.000
_cell.angle_alpha   90.00
_cell.angle_beta   90.00
_cell.angle_gamma   90.00
#
_symmetry.space_group_name_H-M   'P 1'
#
loop_
_entity.id
_entity.type
_entity.pdbx_description
1 polymer ?
#
loop_
_entity_poly.entity_id
_entity_poly.type
_entity_poly.pdbx_seq_one_letter_code
_entity_poly.pdbx_strand_id
1 'polypeptide(L)'
;MNAYLSEIACALGLESDAKTPIDTLLTDSRSLSHPETSLFFAINTPGGNNGHDYMRQLYDMGVRAFVAQYVPEDMKDCKDASILITEDSVAALHTVAAIARKTTAHRVAITGSRGKTTLKEWIFQLMEPIAEIARSPRSYNSRIGVPLSMWEIEDSTAIALIETGISRKGEMKPLADCIMPETVIFTNIGDAHSDGFESMEEKAQEKAILAERECVKNIIYNADSKLLNDAIAPVAKGKNVIGWSRSDRNAPLFIEVGAFTSNALNELKYTYNGETHSLRAPISNETDVENVAGALAFMLLCGVDHDTISQRFALLHKIGTRLNVSEGVNDCSLILDSYTSDFSSLMPAINFMMRRKMPSQNPVLIMSDIRHETAPGKDLYKTIADAVVDSGISRFIGVGKEMCRHSSMFPEGSLFFEDTAKLLESMSPSDFINEIILLKGAPEFEFNRINELLEARKHETVLEVNLDSIVRNYNYFRSHLPAGTGIVAMVKASGYGAGSYEIAKTMQDCGAAYLAVAVLDEGIDLRRNGITMPIMVMNPKVVNYRSMFANHLEPEIYSFEMLNDVIREAKKNGIKDYPIHLKLETGMHRTGFISEELDEVIRIILSQDSVRLSSMFSHLATSDCVDMDDYTLLQLDRFRKMTDHILEKMPYYVKRHVLNSAGILRFPEHHYDMARLGIGLYGANTLPESIEKPLDVVSTLRTVITAIRELEAGETIGYGRKGVLTRKSRIATIPIGYADGMNRHFGRGNICVKINGQDAPTIGNICMDACMIDVTGIDCKVGDAVEIFGPNASVQRLADLLDTIPYEILTSVSPRVKRIYYRE
;
A
#
# COMPACT_ATOMS: atom_id res chain seq x y z
N MET A 1 -27.78 -12.35 -3.35
CA MET A 1 -28.57 -13.33 -2.58
C MET A 1 -28.52 -12.90 -1.13
N ASN A 2 -29.65 -12.62 -0.48
CA ASN A 2 -29.64 -12.13 0.91
C ASN A 2 -29.87 -13.34 1.83
N ALA A 3 -28.80 -13.80 2.50
CA ALA A 3 -28.92 -14.84 3.50
C ALA A 3 -29.47 -14.24 4.79
N TYR A 4 -30.40 -14.92 5.45
CA TYR A 4 -30.88 -14.48 6.75
C TYR A 4 -29.91 -14.89 7.85
N LEU A 5 -29.82 -14.08 8.91
CA LEU A 5 -28.97 -14.38 10.05
C LEU A 5 -29.26 -15.77 10.67
N SER A 6 -30.52 -16.20 10.66
CA SER A 6 -30.92 -17.55 11.06
C SER A 6 -30.30 -18.66 10.20
N GLU A 7 -30.15 -18.44 8.89
CA GLU A 7 -29.51 -19.41 7.98
C GLU A 7 -28.00 -19.48 8.22
N ILE A 8 -27.39 -18.32 8.49
CA ILE A 8 -25.99 -18.21 8.86
C ILE A 8 -25.71 -18.92 10.19
N ALA A 9 -26.54 -18.68 11.21
CA ALA A 9 -26.45 -19.37 12.50
C ALA A 9 -26.56 -20.89 12.32
N CYS A 10 -27.54 -21.36 11.53
CA CYS A 10 -27.69 -22.78 11.23
C CYS A 10 -26.45 -23.38 10.54
N ALA A 11 -25.84 -22.67 9.59
CA ALA A 11 -24.61 -23.12 8.93
C ALA A 11 -23.43 -23.22 9.89
N LEU A 12 -23.39 -22.37 10.92
CA LEU A 12 -22.40 -22.40 11.99
C LEU A 12 -22.72 -23.41 13.10
N GLY A 13 -23.84 -24.15 13.01
CA GLY A 13 -24.28 -25.07 14.06
C GLY A 13 -24.85 -24.38 15.30
N LEU A 14 -25.34 -23.16 15.14
CA LEU A 14 -25.92 -22.31 16.19
C LEU A 14 -27.43 -22.10 15.96
N GLU A 15 -28.16 -21.77 17.02
CA GLU A 15 -29.58 -21.41 16.96
C GLU A 15 -29.77 -19.89 16.93
N SER A 16 -30.59 -19.38 16.01
CA SER A 16 -31.01 -17.97 15.97
C SER A 16 -32.36 -17.82 15.27
N ASP A 17 -33.29 -17.11 15.92
CA ASP A 17 -34.60 -16.76 15.35
C ASP A 17 -34.58 -15.43 14.57
N ALA A 18 -33.40 -14.80 14.45
CA ALA A 18 -33.25 -13.49 13.81
C ALA A 18 -33.43 -13.59 12.29
N LYS A 19 -34.43 -12.88 11.77
CA LYS A 19 -34.74 -12.77 10.33
C LYS A 19 -34.13 -11.52 9.69
N THR A 20 -33.00 -11.04 10.21
CA THR A 20 -32.28 -9.91 9.63
C THR A 20 -31.61 -10.37 8.33
N PRO A 21 -31.85 -9.71 7.18
CA PRO A 21 -31.11 -9.99 5.97
C PRO A 21 -29.66 -9.51 6.11
N ILE A 22 -28.71 -10.35 5.72
CA ILE A 22 -27.29 -10.02 5.71
C ILE A 22 -26.85 -9.89 4.26
N ASP A 23 -26.43 -8.67 3.91
CA ASP A 23 -25.97 -8.33 2.58
C ASP A 23 -24.44 -8.16 2.56
N THR A 24 -23.86 -7.70 3.68
CA THR A 24 -22.42 -7.41 3.79
C THR A 24 -21.76 -8.20 4.92
N LEU A 25 -20.65 -8.87 4.61
CA LEU A 25 -19.75 -9.44 5.62
C LEU A 25 -18.67 -8.41 5.95
N LEU A 26 -18.64 -7.95 7.20
CA LEU A 26 -17.73 -6.89 7.66
C LEU A 26 -16.61 -7.48 8.52
N THR A 27 -15.36 -7.19 8.17
CA THR A 27 -14.16 -7.61 8.94
C THR A 27 -13.31 -6.44 9.42
N ASP A 28 -13.58 -5.23 8.93
CA ASP A 28 -12.92 -3.98 9.32
C ASP A 28 -13.98 -2.94 9.67
N SER A 29 -14.00 -2.49 10.92
CA SER A 29 -14.99 -1.54 11.44
C SER A 29 -15.02 -0.21 10.66
N ARG A 30 -13.92 0.15 10.00
CA ARG A 30 -13.78 1.39 9.22
C ARG A 30 -14.43 1.32 7.84
N SER A 31 -14.86 0.14 7.40
CA SER A 31 -15.47 -0.08 6.07
C SER A 31 -16.99 -0.18 6.13
N LEU A 32 -17.60 0.19 7.26
CA LEU A 32 -19.05 0.12 7.46
C LEU A 32 -19.79 1.08 6.52
N SER A 33 -20.68 0.53 5.68
CA SER A 33 -21.57 1.30 4.80
C SER A 33 -23.05 1.14 5.16
N HIS A 34 -23.52 -0.10 5.38
CA HIS A 34 -24.92 -0.42 5.69
C HIS A 34 -25.02 -1.14 7.04
N PRO A 35 -25.16 -0.40 8.16
CA PRO A 35 -25.13 -0.99 9.50
C PRO A 35 -26.18 -2.09 9.74
N GLU A 36 -27.41 -1.87 9.26
CA GLU A 36 -28.55 -2.74 9.56
C GLU A 36 -28.46 -4.12 8.89
N THR A 37 -27.74 -4.23 7.76
CA THR A 37 -27.59 -5.46 6.97
C THR A 37 -26.15 -6.01 7.00
N SER A 38 -25.29 -5.48 7.88
CA SER A 38 -23.91 -5.92 8.05
C SER A 38 -23.78 -6.99 9.14
N LEU A 39 -23.04 -8.05 8.84
CA LEU A 39 -22.57 -9.05 9.81
C LEU A 39 -21.09 -8.83 10.11
N PHE A 40 -20.76 -8.40 11.33
CA PHE A 40 -19.37 -8.16 11.72
C PHE A 40 -18.69 -9.41 12.27
N PHE A 41 -17.51 -9.76 11.75
CA PHE A 41 -16.65 -10.83 12.26
C PHE A 41 -15.54 -10.24 13.12
N ALA A 42 -15.61 -10.47 14.43
CA ALA A 42 -14.58 -10.08 15.38
C ALA A 42 -13.36 -11.01 15.25
N ILE A 43 -12.41 -10.63 14.39
CA ILE A 43 -11.19 -11.42 14.09
C ILE A 43 -10.02 -10.93 14.95
N ASN A 44 -9.32 -11.87 15.57
CA ASN A 44 -8.06 -11.61 16.25
C ASN A 44 -6.89 -11.73 15.28
N THR A 45 -6.13 -10.65 15.11
CA THR A 45 -4.95 -10.66 14.25
C THR A 45 -3.67 -10.89 15.06
N PRO A 46 -2.69 -11.64 14.53
CA PRO A 46 -1.38 -11.82 15.18
C PRO A 46 -0.60 -10.51 15.41
N GLY A 47 -1.00 -9.41 14.75
CA GLY A 47 -0.41 -8.08 14.91
C GLY A 47 -0.93 -7.28 16.11
N GLY A 48 -1.71 -7.91 16.99
CA GLY A 48 -2.22 -7.29 18.23
C GLY A 48 -3.53 -6.52 18.07
N ASN A 49 -4.11 -6.47 16.86
CA ASN A 49 -5.45 -5.90 16.67
C ASN A 49 -6.52 -6.96 16.94
N ASN A 50 -7.44 -6.67 17.86
CA ASN A 50 -8.51 -7.55 18.29
C ASN A 50 -9.86 -7.00 17.82
N GLY A 51 -10.53 -7.72 16.91
CA GLY A 51 -11.83 -7.32 16.39
C GLY A 51 -12.91 -7.11 17.46
N HIS A 52 -12.79 -7.77 18.62
CA HIS A 52 -13.75 -7.66 19.72
C HIS A 52 -13.79 -6.25 20.31
N ASP A 53 -12.66 -5.52 20.27
CA ASP A 53 -12.53 -4.17 20.82
C ASP A 53 -13.37 -3.13 20.06
N TYR A 54 -13.81 -3.45 18.84
CA TYR A 54 -14.60 -2.57 17.98
C TYR A 54 -16.11 -2.88 17.99
N MET A 55 -16.52 -3.96 18.67
CA MET A 55 -17.91 -4.41 18.63
C MET A 55 -18.86 -3.37 19.21
N ARG A 56 -18.50 -2.74 20.34
CA ARG A 56 -19.34 -1.70 20.97
C ARG A 56 -19.51 -0.48 20.08
N GLN A 57 -18.41 0.00 19.49
CA GLN A 57 -18.45 1.11 18.55
C GLN A 57 -19.38 0.81 17.36
N LEU A 58 -19.27 -0.38 16.76
CA LEU A 58 -20.10 -0.78 15.62
C LEU A 58 -21.58 -0.92 16.01
N TYR A 59 -21.85 -1.43 17.20
CA TYR A 59 -23.19 -1.48 17.76
C TYR A 59 -23.80 -0.08 17.90
N ASP A 60 -23.04 0.87 18.43
CA ASP A 60 -23.47 2.27 18.55
C ASP A 60 -23.69 2.92 17.18
N MET A 61 -23.00 2.45 16.13
CA MET A 61 -23.19 2.86 14.73
C MET A 61 -24.35 2.14 14.01
N GLY A 62 -25.09 1.26 14.70
CA GLY A 62 -26.30 0.62 14.15
C GLY A 62 -26.14 -0.84 13.73
N VAL A 63 -24.93 -1.44 13.87
CA VAL A 63 -24.74 -2.87 13.58
C VAL A 63 -25.44 -3.71 14.65
N ARG A 64 -26.15 -4.76 14.23
CA ARG A 64 -26.88 -5.66 15.14
C ARG A 64 -26.50 -7.13 15.03
N ALA A 65 -25.70 -7.52 14.05
CA ALA A 65 -25.29 -8.90 13.85
C ALA A 65 -23.77 -9.05 13.98
N PHE A 66 -23.33 -9.97 14.84
CA PHE A 66 -21.91 -10.19 15.17
C PHE A 66 -21.58 -11.68 15.18
N VAL A 67 -20.38 -12.03 14.73
CA VAL A 67 -19.71 -13.32 14.96
C VAL A 67 -18.47 -13.06 15.79
N ALA A 68 -18.35 -13.71 16.94
CA ALA A 68 -17.26 -13.47 17.89
C ALA A 68 -16.84 -14.76 18.61
N GLN A 69 -15.69 -14.72 19.28
CA GLN A 69 -15.21 -15.84 20.11
C GLN A 69 -15.72 -15.78 21.54
N TYR A 70 -16.07 -14.58 22.01
CA TYR A 70 -16.67 -14.31 23.30
C TYR A 70 -17.48 -13.02 23.23
N VAL A 71 -18.34 -12.78 24.24
CA VAL A 71 -19.06 -11.51 24.39
C VAL A 71 -18.21 -10.56 25.26
N PRO A 72 -17.78 -9.40 24.74
CA PRO A 72 -17.10 -8.38 25.54
C PRO A 72 -17.95 -7.86 26.71
N GLU A 73 -17.32 -7.39 27.78
CA GLU A 73 -18.02 -6.93 28.99
C GLU A 73 -18.95 -5.74 28.70
N ASP A 74 -18.50 -4.83 27.84
CA ASP A 74 -19.20 -3.63 27.35
C ASP A 74 -20.26 -3.93 26.28
N MET A 75 -20.45 -5.20 25.90
CA MET A 75 -21.51 -5.66 25.00
C MET A 75 -22.65 -6.38 25.73
N LYS A 76 -22.53 -6.65 27.04
CA LYS A 76 -23.53 -7.42 27.81
C LYS A 76 -24.89 -6.72 27.95
N ASP A 77 -24.93 -5.40 27.84
CA ASP A 77 -26.13 -4.56 27.88
C ASP A 77 -26.82 -4.40 26.51
N CYS A 78 -26.19 -4.82 25.42
CA CYS A 78 -26.68 -4.71 24.04
C CYS A 78 -27.73 -5.80 23.71
N LYS A 79 -28.94 -5.69 24.29
CA LYS A 79 -29.99 -6.73 24.24
C LYS A 79 -30.61 -7.01 22.86
N ASP A 80 -30.50 -6.08 21.93
CA ASP A 80 -30.98 -6.19 20.54
C ASP A 80 -29.88 -6.62 19.56
N ALA A 81 -28.65 -6.86 20.03
CA ALA A 81 -27.59 -7.44 19.23
C ALA A 81 -27.71 -8.98 19.20
N SER A 82 -27.60 -9.55 18.02
CA SER A 82 -27.44 -10.99 17.81
C SER A 82 -25.95 -11.32 17.68
N ILE A 83 -25.39 -11.98 18.71
CA ILE A 83 -23.97 -12.34 18.77
C ILE A 83 -23.83 -13.86 18.66
N LEU A 84 -23.31 -14.33 17.53
CA LEU A 84 -23.04 -15.73 17.23
C LEU A 84 -21.64 -16.10 17.76
N ILE A 85 -21.58 -16.96 18.78
CA ILE A 85 -20.33 -17.35 19.42
C ILE A 85 -19.73 -18.58 18.74
N THR A 86 -18.50 -18.47 18.28
CA THR A 86 -17.77 -19.52 17.55
C THR A 86 -16.35 -19.67 18.10
N GLU A 87 -15.74 -20.84 17.99
CA GLU A 87 -14.36 -21.04 18.48
C GLU A 87 -13.32 -20.24 17.68
N ASP A 88 -13.56 -20.03 16.38
CA ASP A 88 -12.67 -19.29 15.48
C ASP A 88 -13.51 -18.48 14.48
N SER A 89 -13.48 -17.15 14.61
CA SER A 89 -14.22 -16.22 13.73
C SER A 89 -13.79 -16.32 12.27
N VAL A 90 -12.53 -16.68 11.96
CA VAL A 90 -12.06 -16.86 10.58
C VAL A 90 -12.59 -18.17 10.02
N ALA A 91 -12.58 -19.25 10.80
CA ALA A 91 -13.20 -20.51 10.39
C ALA A 91 -14.71 -20.35 10.18
N ALA A 92 -15.38 -19.58 11.06
CA ALA A 92 -16.78 -19.20 10.89
C ALA A 92 -17.00 -18.44 9.58
N LEU A 93 -16.15 -17.46 9.25
CA LEU A 93 -16.22 -16.71 8.00
C LEU A 93 -16.14 -17.63 6.76
N HIS A 94 -15.24 -18.62 6.77
CA HIS A 94 -15.17 -19.63 5.71
C HIS A 94 -16.47 -20.46 5.60
N THR A 95 -17.07 -20.84 6.72
CA THR A 95 -18.35 -21.57 6.76
C THR A 95 -19.52 -20.71 6.27
N VAL A 96 -19.53 -19.41 6.58
CA VAL A 96 -20.55 -18.48 6.08
C VAL A 96 -20.41 -18.30 4.57
N ALA A 97 -19.19 -18.08 4.08
CA ALA A 97 -18.94 -18.00 2.64
C ALA A 97 -19.29 -19.31 1.90
N ALA A 98 -19.29 -20.44 2.59
CA ALA A 98 -19.76 -21.71 2.02
C ALA A 98 -21.26 -21.70 1.67
N ILE A 99 -22.07 -20.82 2.27
CA ILE A 99 -23.49 -20.66 1.92
C ILE A 99 -23.62 -20.15 0.48
N ALA A 100 -22.70 -19.28 0.04
CA ALA A 100 -22.61 -18.79 -1.34
C ALA A 100 -22.26 -19.90 -2.36
N ARG A 101 -21.85 -21.11 -1.92
CA ARG A 101 -21.61 -22.27 -2.81
C ARG A 101 -22.86 -22.76 -3.54
N LYS A 102 -24.05 -22.26 -3.18
CA LYS A 102 -25.30 -22.55 -3.92
C LYS A 102 -25.32 -21.93 -5.33
N THR A 103 -24.35 -21.07 -5.65
CA THR A 103 -24.19 -20.51 -7.00
C THR A 103 -23.93 -21.58 -8.07
N THR A 104 -24.49 -21.37 -9.26
CA THR A 104 -24.22 -22.16 -10.46
C THR A 104 -23.02 -21.66 -11.27
N ALA A 105 -22.38 -20.56 -10.84
CA ALA A 105 -21.23 -19.99 -11.53
C ALA A 105 -20.08 -20.98 -11.68
N HIS A 106 -19.40 -20.94 -12.83
CA HIS A 106 -18.16 -21.66 -13.06
C HIS A 106 -17.03 -21.03 -12.25
N ARG A 107 -16.56 -21.75 -11.22
CA ARG A 107 -15.57 -21.22 -10.27
C ARG A 107 -14.15 -21.50 -10.73
N VAL A 108 -13.40 -20.44 -10.95
CA VAL A 108 -12.02 -20.46 -11.43
C VAL A 108 -11.12 -19.93 -10.33
N ALA A 109 -10.21 -20.76 -9.81
CA ALA A 109 -9.25 -20.32 -8.81
C ALA A 109 -7.88 -20.04 -9.45
N ILE A 110 -7.30 -18.88 -9.15
CA ILE A 110 -6.01 -18.43 -9.69
C ILE A 110 -4.99 -18.38 -8.56
N THR A 111 -3.89 -19.14 -8.67
CA THR A 111 -2.84 -19.20 -7.66
C THR A 111 -1.44 -19.07 -8.26
N GLY A 112 -0.46 -18.87 -7.37
CA GLY A 112 0.96 -18.72 -7.67
C GLY A 112 1.62 -17.62 -6.87
N SER A 113 2.85 -17.27 -7.22
CA SER A 113 3.70 -16.35 -6.45
C SER A 113 3.56 -14.92 -6.94
N ARG A 114 3.60 -14.70 -8.26
CA ARG A 114 3.44 -13.40 -8.91
C ARG A 114 2.43 -13.50 -10.07
N GLY A 115 1.91 -12.36 -10.54
CA GLY A 115 1.02 -12.29 -11.71
C GLY A 115 -0.45 -12.65 -11.49
N LYS A 116 -0.83 -13.20 -10.32
CA LYS A 116 -2.22 -13.59 -10.02
C LYS A 116 -3.25 -12.48 -10.28
N THR A 117 -3.04 -11.30 -9.68
CA THR A 117 -3.91 -10.13 -9.86
C THR A 117 -4.00 -9.75 -11.32
N THR A 118 -2.85 -9.64 -12.01
CA THR A 118 -2.78 -9.28 -13.43
C THR A 118 -3.56 -10.26 -14.29
N LEU A 119 -3.35 -11.56 -14.09
CA LEU A 119 -4.05 -12.61 -14.83
C LEU A 119 -5.56 -12.57 -14.59
N LYS A 120 -6.00 -12.48 -13.34
CA LYS A 120 -7.43 -12.40 -12.96
C LYS A 120 -8.12 -11.23 -13.66
N GLU A 121 -7.51 -10.07 -13.61
CA GLU A 121 -8.03 -8.84 -14.19
C GLU A 121 -8.00 -8.87 -15.73
N TRP A 122 -6.98 -9.47 -16.35
CA TRP A 122 -6.95 -9.67 -17.81
C TRP A 122 -7.98 -10.68 -18.29
N ILE A 123 -8.19 -11.79 -17.57
CA ILE A 123 -9.28 -12.72 -17.89
C ILE A 123 -10.62 -11.99 -17.82
N PHE A 124 -10.86 -11.18 -16.78
CA PHE A 124 -12.07 -10.36 -16.69
C PHE A 124 -12.22 -9.44 -17.90
N GLN A 125 -11.20 -8.65 -18.25
CA GLN A 125 -11.25 -7.76 -19.41
C GLN A 125 -11.54 -8.52 -20.71
N LEU A 126 -11.00 -9.73 -20.88
CA LEU A 126 -11.18 -10.51 -22.09
C LEU A 126 -12.58 -11.15 -22.17
N MET A 127 -13.10 -11.62 -21.04
CA MET A 127 -14.28 -12.48 -20.98
C MET A 127 -15.57 -11.77 -20.55
N GLU A 128 -15.52 -10.61 -19.91
CA GLU A 128 -16.71 -9.89 -19.40
C GLU A 128 -17.76 -9.59 -20.49
N PRO A 129 -17.40 -9.21 -21.73
CA PRO A 129 -18.40 -9.03 -22.79
C PRO A 129 -18.95 -10.33 -23.39
N ILE A 130 -18.45 -11.48 -22.93
CA ILE A 130 -18.83 -12.81 -23.40
C ILE A 130 -19.66 -13.53 -22.33
N ALA A 131 -19.44 -13.21 -21.05
CA ALA A 131 -20.11 -13.85 -19.92
C ALA A 131 -20.18 -12.89 -18.72
N GLU A 132 -21.21 -13.03 -17.88
CA GLU A 132 -21.28 -12.32 -16.60
C GLU A 132 -20.21 -12.86 -15.63
N ILE A 133 -19.31 -11.98 -15.18
CA ILE A 133 -18.16 -12.37 -14.36
C ILE A 133 -18.13 -11.65 -13.02
N ALA A 134 -18.09 -12.42 -11.95
CA ALA A 134 -17.66 -11.95 -10.63
C ALA A 134 -16.16 -12.25 -10.45
N ARG A 135 -15.45 -11.39 -9.72
CA ARG A 135 -14.02 -11.58 -9.44
C ARG A 135 -13.66 -11.06 -8.07
N SER A 136 -12.65 -11.65 -7.44
CA SER A 136 -12.11 -11.14 -6.16
C SER A 136 -11.76 -9.65 -6.27
N PRO A 137 -12.20 -8.78 -5.36
CA PRO A 137 -11.82 -7.37 -5.37
C PRO A 137 -10.34 -7.21 -5.02
N ARG A 138 -9.61 -6.41 -5.80
CA ARG A 138 -8.17 -6.13 -5.59
C ARG A 138 -7.37 -7.44 -5.40
N SER A 139 -6.58 -7.55 -4.32
CA SER A 139 -5.81 -8.75 -3.93
C SER A 139 -6.43 -9.46 -2.73
N TYR A 140 -7.76 -9.58 -2.69
CA TYR A 140 -8.47 -10.38 -1.68
C TYR A 140 -8.23 -11.88 -1.89
N ASN A 141 -7.03 -12.33 -1.55
CA ASN A 141 -6.53 -13.66 -1.87
C ASN A 141 -6.18 -14.50 -0.62
N SER A 142 -6.37 -13.93 0.58
CA SER A 142 -6.02 -14.55 1.85
C SER A 142 -7.18 -15.37 2.45
N ARG A 143 -6.94 -15.99 3.61
CA ARG A 143 -7.96 -16.67 4.43
C ARG A 143 -9.15 -15.78 4.83
N ILE A 144 -9.00 -14.45 4.77
CA ILE A 144 -10.10 -13.52 5.02
C ILE A 144 -10.68 -13.03 3.70
N GLY A 145 -9.83 -12.68 2.72
CA GLY A 145 -10.27 -12.11 1.45
C GLY A 145 -11.05 -13.06 0.55
N VAL A 146 -10.69 -14.35 0.51
CA VAL A 146 -11.37 -15.35 -0.32
C VAL A 146 -12.83 -15.55 0.10
N PRO A 147 -13.16 -15.77 1.40
CA PRO A 147 -14.55 -15.82 1.85
C PRO A 147 -15.37 -14.58 1.48
N LEU A 148 -14.80 -13.38 1.60
CA LEU A 148 -15.47 -12.13 1.23
C LEU A 148 -15.75 -12.09 -0.28
N SER A 149 -14.77 -12.49 -1.10
CA SER A 149 -14.93 -12.56 -2.57
C SER A 149 -16.04 -13.54 -2.97
N MET A 150 -16.17 -14.66 -2.25
CA MET A 150 -17.20 -15.65 -2.51
C MET A 150 -18.60 -15.14 -2.17
N TRP A 151 -18.72 -14.28 -1.15
CA TRP A 151 -19.99 -13.70 -0.74
C TRP A 151 -20.57 -12.71 -1.76
N GLU A 152 -19.70 -12.06 -2.54
CA GLU A 152 -20.09 -11.10 -3.59
C GLU A 152 -20.59 -11.78 -4.89
N ILE A 153 -20.60 -13.12 -4.96
CA ILE A 153 -21.08 -13.83 -6.17
C ILE A 153 -22.61 -13.81 -6.21
N GLU A 154 -23.15 -13.24 -7.28
CA GLU A 154 -24.59 -13.22 -7.55
C GLU A 154 -25.07 -14.42 -8.36
N ASP A 155 -26.37 -14.70 -8.34
CA ASP A 155 -26.99 -15.82 -9.08
C ASP A 155 -26.90 -15.64 -10.61
N SER A 156 -26.78 -14.40 -11.09
CA SER A 156 -26.55 -14.04 -12.50
C SER A 156 -25.13 -14.37 -12.97
N THR A 157 -24.19 -14.61 -12.05
CA THR A 157 -22.78 -14.83 -12.37
C THR A 157 -22.60 -16.12 -13.16
N ALA A 158 -22.02 -16.03 -14.35
CA ALA A 158 -21.64 -17.18 -15.15
C ALA A 158 -20.24 -17.71 -14.77
N ILE A 159 -19.28 -16.82 -14.50
CA ILE A 159 -17.90 -17.16 -14.13
C ILE A 159 -17.49 -16.41 -12.86
N ALA A 160 -16.91 -17.12 -11.89
CA ALA A 160 -16.35 -16.51 -10.68
C ALA A 160 -14.82 -16.69 -10.65
N LEU A 161 -14.07 -15.59 -10.80
CA LEU A 161 -12.61 -15.55 -10.81
C LEU A 161 -12.07 -15.25 -9.41
N ILE A 162 -11.60 -16.27 -8.70
CA ILE A 162 -11.16 -16.15 -7.31
C ILE A 162 -9.64 -16.20 -7.22
N GLU A 163 -9.04 -15.10 -6.78
CA GLU A 163 -7.60 -15.05 -6.52
C GLU A 163 -7.29 -15.77 -5.21
N THR A 164 -6.26 -16.61 -5.19
CA THR A 164 -5.90 -17.39 -4.00
C THR A 164 -4.39 -17.31 -3.73
N GLY A 165 -4.04 -16.93 -2.51
CA GLY A 165 -2.68 -16.80 -2.00
C GLY A 165 -2.50 -17.57 -0.70
N ILE A 166 -1.28 -18.06 -0.48
CA ILE A 166 -0.87 -18.75 0.74
C ILE A 166 0.49 -18.22 1.17
N SER A 167 0.69 -18.16 2.48
CA SER A 167 1.90 -17.69 3.15
C SER A 167 2.63 -18.80 3.91
N ARG A 168 1.93 -19.90 4.24
CA ARG A 168 2.47 -21.05 4.94
C ARG A 168 1.71 -22.34 4.59
N LYS A 169 2.28 -23.48 4.96
CA LYS A 169 1.65 -24.81 4.84
C LYS A 169 0.32 -24.90 5.61
N GLY A 170 -0.64 -25.63 5.05
CA GLY A 170 -1.97 -25.88 5.62
C GLY A 170 -3.01 -24.80 5.32
N GLU A 171 -2.65 -23.72 4.63
CA GLU A 171 -3.59 -22.65 4.27
C GLU A 171 -4.38 -22.96 3.01
N MET A 172 -3.87 -23.80 2.09
CA MET A 172 -4.53 -23.99 0.79
C MET A 172 -5.80 -24.82 0.90
N LYS A 173 -5.80 -25.85 1.76
CA LYS A 173 -6.95 -26.75 1.91
C LYS A 173 -8.22 -26.00 2.34
N PRO A 174 -8.24 -25.16 3.39
CA PRO A 174 -9.40 -24.36 3.74
C PRO A 174 -9.89 -23.43 2.62
N LEU A 175 -8.98 -22.89 1.81
CA LEU A 175 -9.32 -22.04 0.66
C LEU A 175 -9.95 -22.86 -0.46
N ALA A 176 -9.38 -24.03 -0.78
CA ALA A 176 -9.93 -24.96 -1.76
C ALA A 176 -11.32 -25.47 -1.35
N ASP A 177 -11.51 -25.77 -0.06
CA ASP A 177 -12.81 -26.12 0.50
C ASP A 177 -13.79 -24.96 0.38
N CYS A 178 -13.38 -23.72 0.65
CA CYS A 178 -14.20 -22.52 0.50
C CYS A 178 -14.68 -22.34 -0.96
N ILE A 179 -13.74 -22.37 -1.90
CA ILE A 179 -13.98 -22.02 -3.31
C ILE A 179 -14.69 -23.14 -4.07
N MET A 180 -14.37 -24.41 -3.80
CA MET A 180 -14.83 -25.55 -4.63
C MET A 180 -14.60 -25.30 -6.13
N PRO A 181 -13.35 -25.07 -6.57
CA PRO A 181 -13.05 -24.65 -7.94
C PRO A 181 -13.30 -25.78 -8.94
N GLU A 182 -13.76 -25.42 -10.13
CA GLU A 182 -13.86 -26.34 -11.27
C GLU A 182 -12.67 -26.20 -12.22
N THR A 183 -12.06 -25.01 -12.27
CA THR A 183 -10.83 -24.74 -13.02
C THR A 183 -9.80 -24.12 -12.09
N VAL A 184 -8.55 -24.59 -12.16
CA VAL A 184 -7.43 -24.02 -11.40
C VAL A 184 -6.34 -23.55 -12.34
N ILE A 185 -5.91 -22.29 -12.18
CA ILE A 185 -4.84 -21.69 -12.98
C ILE A 185 -3.63 -21.39 -12.10
N PHE A 186 -2.49 -21.95 -12.45
CA PHE A 186 -1.21 -21.71 -11.81
C PHE A 186 -0.38 -20.74 -12.66
N THR A 187 0.02 -19.62 -12.06
CA THR A 187 0.92 -18.63 -12.67
C THR A 187 2.37 -19.12 -12.59
N ASN A 188 3.07 -18.80 -11.50
CA ASN A 188 4.47 -19.21 -11.27
C ASN A 188 4.75 -19.56 -9.80
N ILE A 189 5.87 -20.26 -9.57
CA ILE A 189 6.43 -20.56 -8.25
C ILE A 189 7.75 -19.79 -8.11
N GLY A 190 7.81 -18.83 -7.20
CA GLY A 190 8.99 -17.99 -6.93
C GLY A 190 9.07 -17.60 -5.44
N ASP A 191 10.06 -16.81 -5.05
CA ASP A 191 10.47 -16.65 -3.63
C ASP A 191 9.50 -15.88 -2.72
N ALA A 192 8.43 -15.29 -3.25
CA ALA A 192 7.50 -14.47 -2.48
C ALA A 192 6.73 -15.30 -1.42
N HIS A 193 6.87 -14.97 -0.13
CA HIS A 193 6.31 -15.74 0.99
C HIS A 193 6.87 -17.16 1.16
N SER A 194 8.16 -17.37 0.86
CA SER A 194 8.80 -18.68 1.07
C SER A 194 9.11 -19.00 2.55
N ASP A 195 9.12 -18.00 3.44
CA ASP A 195 9.46 -18.17 4.87
C ASP A 195 8.54 -19.14 5.63
N GLY A 196 7.32 -19.38 5.13
CA GLY A 196 6.36 -20.32 5.71
C GLY A 196 6.42 -21.75 5.16
N PHE A 197 7.46 -22.07 4.37
CA PHE A 197 7.66 -23.36 3.72
C PHE A 197 9.09 -23.85 3.90
N GLU A 198 9.27 -25.16 4.05
CA GLU A 198 10.58 -25.80 4.16
C GLU A 198 11.36 -25.76 2.85
N SER A 199 10.67 -25.74 1.71
CA SER A 199 11.28 -25.62 0.38
C SER A 199 10.31 -25.07 -0.69
N MET A 200 10.85 -24.76 -1.87
CA MET A 200 10.06 -24.33 -3.02
C MET A 200 9.15 -25.44 -3.57
N GLU A 201 9.59 -26.69 -3.44
CA GLU A 201 8.81 -27.89 -3.76
C GLU A 201 7.62 -28.04 -2.80
N GLU A 202 7.82 -27.87 -1.49
CA GLU A 202 6.73 -27.92 -0.51
C GLU A 202 5.69 -26.83 -0.81
N LYS A 203 6.15 -25.63 -1.14
CA LYS A 203 5.28 -24.53 -1.55
C LYS A 203 4.48 -24.83 -2.82
N ALA A 204 5.12 -25.44 -3.82
CA ALA A 204 4.45 -25.87 -5.04
C ALA A 204 3.40 -26.95 -4.75
N GLN A 205 3.73 -27.92 -3.91
CA GLN A 205 2.82 -28.98 -3.46
C GLN A 205 1.63 -28.42 -2.67
N GLU A 206 1.86 -27.52 -1.71
CA GLU A 206 0.78 -26.88 -0.96
C GLU A 206 -0.14 -26.10 -1.91
N LYS A 207 0.39 -25.42 -2.94
CA LYS A 207 -0.46 -24.76 -3.94
C LYS A 207 -1.24 -25.77 -4.78
N ALA A 208 -0.66 -26.92 -5.11
CA ALA A 208 -1.32 -27.97 -5.89
C ALA A 208 -2.53 -28.60 -5.17
N ILE A 209 -2.61 -28.49 -3.83
CA ILE A 209 -3.81 -28.89 -3.05
C ILE A 209 -5.08 -28.21 -3.58
N LEU A 210 -4.98 -26.99 -4.11
CA LEU A 210 -6.12 -26.28 -4.71
C LEU A 210 -6.75 -27.07 -5.86
N ALA A 211 -5.94 -27.86 -6.57
CA ALA A 211 -6.35 -28.69 -7.68
C ALA A 211 -6.70 -30.12 -7.26
N GLU A 212 -6.56 -30.55 -6.00
CA GLU A 212 -6.80 -31.95 -5.59
C GLU A 212 -8.28 -32.35 -5.62
N ARG A 213 -9.18 -31.38 -5.42
CA ARG A 213 -10.62 -31.63 -5.24
C ARG A 213 -11.24 -32.32 -6.47
N GLU A 214 -12.20 -33.22 -6.23
CA GLU A 214 -12.92 -33.95 -7.29
C GLU A 214 -13.71 -33.02 -8.23
N CYS A 215 -14.18 -31.88 -7.72
CA CYS A 215 -14.88 -30.88 -8.53
C CYS A 215 -13.98 -30.19 -9.57
N VAL A 216 -12.66 -30.25 -9.41
CA VAL A 216 -11.70 -29.66 -10.36
C VAL A 216 -11.66 -30.52 -11.62
N LYS A 217 -12.09 -29.94 -12.74
CA LYS A 217 -12.10 -30.58 -14.05
C LYS A 217 -10.93 -30.13 -14.92
N ASN A 218 -10.47 -28.89 -14.75
CA ASN A 218 -9.47 -28.28 -15.61
C ASN A 218 -8.29 -27.71 -14.82
N ILE A 219 -7.08 -27.90 -15.32
CA ILE A 219 -5.85 -27.32 -14.76
C ILE A 219 -5.08 -26.60 -15.88
N ILE A 220 -4.70 -25.35 -15.64
CA ILE A 220 -3.88 -24.53 -16.55
C ILE A 220 -2.59 -24.15 -15.82
N TYR A 221 -1.43 -24.37 -16.44
CA TYR A 221 -0.14 -24.02 -15.85
C TYR A 221 0.98 -23.86 -16.89
N ASN A 222 2.09 -23.25 -16.48
CA ASN A 222 3.32 -23.20 -17.28
C ASN A 222 4.05 -24.55 -17.24
N ALA A 223 4.01 -25.30 -18.34
CA ALA A 223 4.66 -26.60 -18.50
C ALA A 223 6.19 -26.52 -18.65
N ASP A 224 6.78 -25.33 -18.81
CA ASP A 224 8.24 -25.17 -18.77
C ASP A 224 8.78 -25.19 -17.33
N SER A 225 7.91 -25.00 -16.32
CA SER A 225 8.31 -25.02 -14.92
C SER A 225 8.39 -26.46 -14.39
N LYS A 226 9.60 -26.91 -14.08
CA LYS A 226 9.81 -28.22 -13.43
C LYS A 226 9.04 -28.35 -12.10
N LEU A 227 9.09 -27.32 -11.26
CA LEU A 227 8.39 -27.31 -9.96
C LEU A 227 6.88 -27.49 -10.11
N LEU A 228 6.26 -26.81 -11.09
CA LEU A 228 4.83 -26.99 -11.35
C LEU A 228 4.53 -28.36 -11.95
N ASN A 229 5.33 -28.86 -12.88
CA ASN A 229 5.13 -30.22 -13.42
C ASN A 229 5.15 -31.27 -12.31
N ASP A 230 6.16 -31.21 -11.44
CA ASP A 230 6.34 -32.17 -10.34
C ASP A 230 5.17 -32.08 -9.32
N ALA A 231 4.67 -30.86 -9.04
CA ALA A 231 3.56 -30.64 -8.12
C ALA A 231 2.18 -30.98 -8.72
N ILE A 232 1.98 -30.80 -10.03
CA ILE A 232 0.69 -31.02 -10.72
C ILE A 232 0.52 -32.47 -11.15
N ALA A 233 1.60 -33.19 -11.48
CA ALA A 233 1.52 -34.58 -11.94
C ALA A 233 0.69 -35.51 -11.02
N PRO A 234 0.77 -35.43 -9.68
CA PRO A 234 -0.05 -36.25 -8.78
C PRO A 234 -1.55 -35.94 -8.85
N VAL A 235 -1.92 -34.69 -9.15
CA VAL A 235 -3.31 -34.19 -9.08
C VAL A 235 -3.98 -34.09 -10.46
N ALA A 236 -3.22 -34.26 -11.54
CA ALA A 236 -3.66 -34.15 -12.94
C ALA A 236 -4.54 -35.32 -13.43
N LYS A 237 -4.49 -36.48 -12.77
CA LYS A 237 -5.15 -37.70 -13.25
C LYS A 237 -6.67 -37.49 -13.37
N GLY A 238 -7.21 -37.78 -14.56
CA GLY A 238 -8.65 -37.69 -14.84
C GLY A 238 -9.16 -36.26 -15.07
N LYS A 239 -8.27 -35.28 -15.18
CA LYS A 239 -8.59 -33.87 -15.43
C LYS A 239 -8.09 -33.44 -16.80
N ASN A 240 -8.71 -32.41 -17.36
CA ASN A 240 -8.23 -31.75 -18.56
C ASN A 240 -7.08 -30.81 -18.19
N VAL A 241 -5.89 -31.03 -18.74
CA VAL A 241 -4.69 -30.29 -18.38
C VAL A 241 -4.16 -29.52 -19.59
N ILE A 242 -4.20 -28.20 -19.52
CA ILE A 242 -3.62 -27.31 -20.52
C ILE A 242 -2.30 -26.77 -19.96
N GLY A 243 -1.23 -27.53 -20.18
CA GLY A 243 0.14 -27.08 -19.95
C GLY A 243 0.58 -26.23 -21.15
N TRP A 244 0.78 -24.93 -20.94
CA TRP A 244 1.32 -24.07 -21.99
C TRP A 244 2.84 -24.03 -21.90
N SER A 245 3.52 -23.93 -23.05
CA SER A 245 4.98 -23.97 -23.13
C SER A 245 5.52 -23.03 -24.20
N ARG A 246 6.71 -22.47 -23.96
CA ARG A 246 7.51 -21.74 -24.95
C ARG A 246 8.70 -22.55 -25.45
N SER A 247 8.98 -23.70 -24.85
CA SER A 247 10.13 -24.56 -25.17
C SER A 247 9.75 -25.87 -25.88
N ASP A 248 8.57 -26.42 -25.61
CA ASP A 248 8.06 -27.65 -26.21
C ASP A 248 6.92 -27.37 -27.21
N ARG A 249 7.23 -27.55 -28.49
CA ARG A 249 6.28 -27.38 -29.61
C ARG A 249 5.14 -28.40 -29.63
N ASN A 250 5.26 -29.49 -28.87
CA ASN A 250 4.23 -30.52 -28.77
C ASN A 250 3.33 -30.33 -27.54
N ALA A 251 3.57 -29.29 -26.74
CA ALA A 251 2.72 -28.97 -25.60
C ALA A 251 1.27 -28.69 -26.05
N PRO A 252 0.26 -28.95 -25.19
CA PRO A 252 -1.14 -28.65 -25.48
C PRO A 252 -1.38 -27.23 -26.01
N LEU A 253 -0.64 -26.24 -25.50
CA LEU A 253 -0.59 -24.88 -26.01
C LEU A 253 0.88 -24.43 -26.16
N PHE A 254 1.36 -24.29 -27.38
CA PHE A 254 2.71 -23.75 -27.64
C PHE A 254 2.64 -22.25 -27.94
N ILE A 255 3.54 -21.45 -27.36
CA ILE A 255 3.54 -19.98 -27.47
C ILE A 255 4.89 -19.47 -27.95
N GLU A 256 4.87 -18.63 -28.98
CA GLU A 256 6.04 -17.95 -29.53
C GLU A 256 5.84 -16.43 -29.49
N VAL A 257 6.82 -15.72 -28.92
CA VAL A 257 6.81 -14.26 -28.80
C VAL A 257 8.13 -13.74 -29.37
N GLY A 258 8.04 -12.72 -30.24
CA GLY A 258 9.20 -12.04 -30.80
C GLY A 258 9.89 -11.10 -29.81
N ALA A 259 10.89 -10.35 -30.28
CA ALA A 259 11.54 -9.31 -29.46
C ALA A 259 10.52 -8.23 -29.05
N PHE A 260 10.57 -7.81 -27.78
CA PHE A 260 9.72 -6.75 -27.28
C PHE A 260 10.06 -5.43 -27.99
N THR A 261 9.08 -4.84 -28.65
CA THR A 261 9.22 -3.50 -29.24
C THR A 261 8.60 -2.46 -28.32
N SER A 262 9.02 -1.20 -28.44
CA SER A 262 8.46 -0.06 -27.69
C SER A 262 7.00 0.29 -28.07
N ASN A 263 6.36 -0.52 -28.92
CA ASN A 263 4.95 -0.37 -29.29
C ASN A 263 4.03 -0.77 -28.12
N ALA A 264 2.85 -0.17 -28.08
CA ALA A 264 1.85 -0.44 -27.04
C ALA A 264 1.33 -1.90 -27.03
N LEU A 265 1.37 -2.60 -28.18
CA LEU A 265 0.99 -4.01 -28.33
C LEU A 265 2.08 -4.77 -29.11
N ASN A 266 2.41 -5.98 -28.67
CA ASN A 266 3.34 -6.88 -29.32
C ASN A 266 2.62 -8.14 -29.83
N GLU A 267 3.11 -8.71 -30.93
CA GLU A 267 2.54 -9.92 -31.56
C GLU A 267 2.96 -11.19 -30.81
N LEU A 268 2.00 -12.09 -30.61
CA LEU A 268 2.18 -13.41 -30.05
C LEU A 268 1.56 -14.43 -31.00
N LYS A 269 2.31 -15.49 -31.31
CA LYS A 269 1.83 -16.64 -32.06
C LYS A 269 1.61 -17.81 -31.12
N TYR A 270 0.56 -18.58 -31.34
CA TYR A 270 0.28 -19.76 -30.54
C TYR A 270 -0.21 -20.91 -31.40
N THR A 271 0.14 -22.13 -30.99
CA THR A 271 -0.35 -23.37 -31.60
C THR A 271 -1.21 -24.11 -30.60
N TYR A 272 -2.45 -24.41 -30.97
CA TYR A 272 -3.41 -25.16 -30.16
C TYR A 272 -4.12 -26.17 -31.05
N ASN A 273 -4.25 -27.43 -30.61
CA ASN A 273 -4.83 -28.53 -31.40
C ASN A 273 -4.23 -28.71 -32.81
N GLY A 274 -2.96 -28.36 -33.00
CA GLY A 274 -2.25 -28.48 -34.29
C GLY A 274 -2.45 -27.31 -35.26
N GLU A 275 -3.23 -26.31 -34.89
CA GLU A 275 -3.43 -25.09 -35.68
C GLU A 275 -2.65 -23.91 -35.07
N THR A 276 -2.01 -23.11 -35.92
CA THR A 276 -1.25 -21.92 -35.51
C THR A 276 -2.03 -20.65 -35.79
N HIS A 277 -2.16 -19.82 -34.77
CA HIS A 277 -2.88 -18.55 -34.77
C HIS A 277 -1.99 -17.41 -34.25
N SER A 278 -2.43 -16.17 -34.42
CA SER A 278 -1.71 -14.99 -33.93
C SER A 278 -2.65 -13.97 -33.32
N LEU A 279 -2.17 -13.29 -32.27
CA LEU A 279 -2.86 -12.19 -31.60
C LEU A 279 -1.87 -11.07 -31.22
N ARG A 280 -2.39 -9.92 -30.81
CA ARG A 280 -1.60 -8.81 -30.27
C ARG A 280 -2.04 -8.50 -28.85
N ALA A 281 -1.08 -8.30 -27.94
CA ALA A 281 -1.34 -8.07 -26.52
C ALA A 281 -0.32 -7.07 -25.94
N PRO A 282 -0.61 -6.40 -24.80
CA PRO A 282 0.25 -5.41 -24.17
C PRO A 282 1.45 -6.03 -23.42
N ILE A 283 2.28 -6.78 -24.14
CA ILE A 283 3.43 -7.51 -23.61
C ILE A 283 4.67 -6.59 -23.61
N SER A 284 5.34 -6.46 -22.47
CA SER A 284 6.57 -5.68 -22.33
C SER A 284 7.72 -6.41 -21.64
N ASN A 285 7.41 -7.51 -20.97
CA ASN A 285 8.34 -8.31 -20.20
C ASN A 285 7.86 -9.77 -20.17
N GLU A 286 8.68 -10.63 -19.58
CA GLU A 286 8.40 -12.06 -19.48
C GLU A 286 7.18 -12.40 -18.62
N THR A 287 6.92 -11.66 -17.53
CA THR A 287 5.73 -11.86 -16.69
C THR A 287 4.44 -11.57 -17.47
N ASP A 288 4.45 -10.56 -18.35
CA ASP A 288 3.31 -10.27 -19.22
C ASP A 288 3.02 -11.47 -20.15
N VAL A 289 4.06 -12.14 -20.65
CA VAL A 289 3.90 -13.35 -21.49
C VAL A 289 3.22 -14.47 -20.70
N GLU A 290 3.63 -14.71 -19.45
CA GLU A 290 3.01 -15.75 -18.60
C GLU A 290 1.51 -15.47 -18.35
N ASN A 291 1.16 -14.21 -18.09
CA ASN A 291 -0.22 -13.82 -17.85
C ASN A 291 -1.07 -13.87 -19.13
N VAL A 292 -0.52 -13.44 -20.29
CA VAL A 292 -1.20 -13.60 -21.59
C VAL A 292 -1.42 -15.08 -21.90
N ALA A 293 -0.43 -15.93 -21.66
CA ALA A 293 -0.51 -17.36 -21.88
C ALA A 293 -1.60 -18.02 -21.04
N GLY A 294 -1.65 -17.70 -19.73
CA GLY A 294 -2.69 -18.20 -18.82
C GLY A 294 -4.09 -17.74 -19.23
N ALA A 295 -4.25 -16.47 -19.63
CA ALA A 295 -5.53 -15.93 -20.06
C ALA A 295 -6.00 -16.56 -21.39
N LEU A 296 -5.08 -16.70 -22.35
CA LEU A 296 -5.35 -17.36 -23.64
C LEU A 296 -5.77 -18.82 -23.44
N ALA A 297 -5.03 -19.56 -22.62
CA ALA A 297 -5.37 -20.95 -22.29
C ALA A 297 -6.77 -21.07 -21.68
N PHE A 298 -7.18 -20.11 -20.84
CA PHE A 298 -8.51 -20.08 -20.26
C PHE A 298 -9.60 -19.77 -21.29
N MET A 299 -9.39 -18.80 -22.18
CA MET A 299 -10.35 -18.52 -23.26
C MET A 299 -10.53 -19.72 -24.20
N LEU A 300 -9.45 -20.39 -24.57
CA LEU A 300 -9.48 -21.62 -25.37
C LEU A 300 -10.21 -22.75 -24.64
N LEU A 301 -9.98 -22.90 -23.34
CA LEU A 301 -10.69 -23.87 -22.51
C LEU A 301 -12.20 -23.61 -22.48
N CYS A 302 -12.62 -22.35 -22.44
CA CYS A 302 -14.02 -21.94 -22.52
C CYS A 302 -14.62 -22.09 -23.92
N GLY A 303 -13.83 -22.48 -24.92
CA GLY A 303 -14.30 -22.68 -26.30
C GLY A 303 -14.53 -21.36 -27.06
N VAL A 304 -13.89 -20.26 -26.65
CA VAL A 304 -13.95 -19.01 -27.40
C VAL A 304 -13.17 -19.17 -28.71
N ASP A 305 -13.76 -18.74 -29.81
CA ASP A 305 -13.14 -18.88 -31.13
C ASP A 305 -11.92 -17.95 -31.31
N HIS A 306 -11.02 -18.34 -32.22
CA HIS A 306 -9.75 -17.67 -32.43
C HIS A 306 -9.88 -16.21 -32.92
N ASP A 307 -10.93 -15.90 -33.70
CA ASP A 307 -11.17 -14.55 -34.21
C ASP A 307 -11.60 -13.63 -33.07
N THR A 308 -12.53 -14.10 -32.22
CA THR A 308 -12.92 -13.40 -31.00
C THR A 308 -11.72 -13.20 -30.09
N ILE A 309 -10.93 -14.25 -29.80
CA ILE A 309 -9.70 -14.13 -28.99
C ILE A 309 -8.79 -13.01 -29.53
N SER A 310 -8.49 -13.01 -30.83
CA SER A 310 -7.61 -12.01 -31.43
C SER A 310 -8.15 -10.58 -31.27
N GLN A 311 -9.46 -10.39 -31.50
CA GLN A 311 -10.13 -9.10 -31.32
C GLN A 311 -10.11 -8.62 -29.86
N ARG A 312 -10.39 -9.52 -28.90
CA ARG A 312 -10.41 -9.18 -27.47
C ARG A 312 -9.02 -8.81 -26.95
N PHE A 313 -8.00 -9.59 -27.31
CA PHE A 313 -6.61 -9.32 -26.90
C PHE A 313 -6.08 -8.00 -27.46
N ALA A 314 -6.50 -7.59 -28.66
CA ALA A 314 -6.13 -6.29 -29.23
C ALA A 314 -6.69 -5.09 -28.44
N LEU A 315 -7.73 -5.31 -27.62
CA LEU A 315 -8.33 -4.31 -26.73
C LEU A 315 -7.81 -4.40 -25.29
N LEU A 316 -6.99 -5.41 -24.99
CA LEU A 316 -6.43 -5.62 -23.66
C LEU A 316 -5.48 -4.49 -23.30
N HIS A 317 -5.66 -3.92 -22.11
CA HIS A 317 -4.77 -2.89 -21.59
C HIS A 317 -4.08 -3.38 -20.32
N LYS A 318 -2.95 -2.77 -20.00
CA LYS A 318 -2.28 -3.07 -18.75
C LYS A 318 -3.12 -2.63 -17.57
N ILE A 319 -3.17 -3.49 -16.57
CA ILE A 319 -3.85 -3.19 -15.31
C ILE A 319 -2.93 -2.31 -14.49
N GLY A 320 -3.46 -1.18 -14.05
CA GLY A 320 -2.89 -0.37 -13.00
C GLY A 320 -4.02 0.18 -12.15
N THR A 321 -3.86 0.25 -10.83
CA THR A 321 -4.71 1.09 -9.97
C THR A 321 -3.89 2.28 -9.52
N ARG A 322 -3.47 3.11 -10.48
CA ARG A 322 -2.66 4.28 -10.17
C ARG A 322 -3.59 5.45 -9.86
N LEU A 323 -4.13 5.46 -8.63
CA LEU A 323 -4.77 6.66 -8.09
C LEU A 323 -3.64 7.65 -7.75
N ASN A 324 -3.38 8.58 -8.66
CA ASN A 324 -2.40 9.63 -8.43
C ASN A 324 -3.07 10.77 -7.67
N VAL A 325 -2.56 11.10 -6.50
CA VAL A 325 -3.04 12.25 -5.73
C VAL A 325 -2.09 13.43 -5.98
N SER A 326 -2.63 14.55 -6.42
CA SER A 326 -1.88 15.78 -6.64
C SER A 326 -2.61 16.99 -6.05
N GLU A 327 -1.88 18.06 -5.75
CA GLU A 327 -2.52 19.34 -5.41
C GLU A 327 -3.12 19.98 -6.66
N GLY A 328 -4.38 20.38 -6.55
CA GLY A 328 -5.10 21.18 -7.54
C GLY A 328 -4.98 22.67 -7.25
N VAL A 329 -5.42 23.48 -8.21
CA VAL A 329 -5.57 24.93 -8.08
C VAL A 329 -6.52 25.31 -6.93
N ASN A 330 -6.36 26.51 -6.36
CA ASN A 330 -7.30 27.10 -5.39
C ASN A 330 -7.69 26.19 -4.20
N ASP A 331 -6.68 25.61 -3.54
CA ASP A 331 -6.83 24.70 -2.38
C ASP A 331 -7.61 23.40 -2.71
N CYS A 332 -7.65 23.03 -3.99
CA CYS A 332 -8.18 21.75 -4.41
C CYS A 332 -7.16 20.60 -4.25
N SER A 333 -7.66 19.39 -4.17
CA SER A 333 -6.87 18.16 -4.28
C SER A 333 -7.40 17.35 -5.45
N LEU A 334 -6.53 16.77 -6.26
CA LEU A 334 -6.87 15.99 -7.43
C LEU A 334 -6.54 14.52 -7.17
N ILE A 335 -7.43 13.64 -7.60
CA ILE A 335 -7.21 12.20 -7.61
C ILE A 335 -7.45 11.75 -9.03
N LEU A 336 -6.39 11.39 -9.74
CA LEU A 336 -6.49 10.88 -11.10
C LEU A 336 -6.46 9.35 -11.08
N ASP A 337 -7.55 8.74 -11.53
CA ASP A 337 -7.65 7.32 -11.82
C ASP A 337 -7.33 7.08 -13.30
N SER A 338 -6.04 6.90 -13.61
CA SER A 338 -5.53 6.97 -14.99
C SER A 338 -5.59 5.66 -15.80
N TYR A 339 -6.18 4.60 -15.25
CA TYR A 339 -6.04 3.25 -15.83
C TYR A 339 -7.35 2.48 -16.02
N THR A 340 -8.32 2.58 -15.11
CA THR A 340 -9.58 1.82 -15.21
C THR A 340 -10.80 2.73 -15.13
N SER A 341 -11.70 2.64 -16.11
CA SER A 341 -13.00 3.34 -16.11
C SER A 341 -14.13 2.31 -16.26
N ASP A 342 -14.17 1.36 -15.33
CA ASP A 342 -15.25 0.39 -15.13
C ASP A 342 -16.10 0.76 -13.90
N PHE A 343 -17.33 0.26 -13.80
CA PHE A 343 -18.19 0.53 -12.64
C PHE A 343 -17.60 -0.04 -11.34
N SER A 344 -16.99 -1.23 -11.41
CA SER A 344 -16.44 -1.93 -10.25
C SER A 344 -15.34 -1.14 -9.51
N SER A 345 -14.62 -0.26 -10.21
CA SER A 345 -13.56 0.59 -9.65
C SER A 345 -14.06 1.96 -9.19
N LEU A 346 -15.31 2.34 -9.46
CA LEU A 346 -15.87 3.63 -9.05
C LEU A 346 -15.94 3.76 -7.52
N MET A 347 -16.62 2.83 -6.86
CA MET A 347 -16.78 2.87 -5.39
C MET A 347 -15.45 2.80 -4.64
N PRO A 348 -14.48 1.95 -5.02
CA PRO A 348 -13.12 1.99 -4.48
C PRO A 348 -12.44 3.36 -4.60
N ALA A 349 -12.58 4.04 -5.73
CA ALA A 349 -11.98 5.36 -5.98
C ALA A 349 -12.69 6.45 -5.17
N ILE A 350 -14.02 6.43 -5.08
CA ILE A 350 -14.80 7.34 -4.24
C ILE A 350 -14.46 7.13 -2.76
N ASN A 351 -14.42 5.89 -2.28
CA ASN A 351 -14.02 5.59 -0.90
C ASN A 351 -12.60 6.08 -0.60
N PHE A 352 -11.68 5.95 -1.56
CA PHE A 352 -10.33 6.49 -1.44
C PHE A 352 -10.34 8.02 -1.33
N MET A 353 -11.12 8.70 -2.17
CA MET A 353 -11.32 10.14 -2.09
C MET A 353 -11.90 10.57 -0.75
N MET A 354 -13.00 9.94 -0.31
CA MET A 354 -13.70 10.31 0.91
C MET A 354 -12.85 10.13 2.17
N ARG A 355 -11.94 9.15 2.18
CA ARG A 355 -10.94 8.96 3.26
C ARG A 355 -9.87 10.07 3.32
N ARG A 356 -9.64 10.78 2.22
CA ARG A 356 -8.61 11.84 2.09
C ARG A 356 -9.19 13.25 2.13
N LYS A 357 -10.50 13.37 1.95
CA LYS A 357 -11.23 14.63 2.02
C LYS A 357 -10.92 15.35 3.34
N MET A 358 -10.39 16.57 3.26
CA MET A 358 -10.26 17.43 4.42
C MET A 358 -11.64 18.01 4.83
N PRO A 359 -11.87 18.34 6.11
CA PRO A 359 -13.16 18.90 6.55
C PRO A 359 -13.59 20.18 5.81
N SER A 360 -12.63 20.96 5.30
CA SER A 360 -12.87 22.19 4.53
C SER A 360 -13.19 21.95 3.05
N GLN A 361 -13.01 20.72 2.53
CA GLN A 361 -13.13 20.43 1.11
C GLN A 361 -14.50 19.87 0.74
N ASN A 362 -14.95 20.16 -0.49
CA ASN A 362 -16.14 19.58 -1.10
C ASN A 362 -15.77 18.46 -2.07
N PRO A 363 -16.40 17.26 -2.01
CA PRO A 363 -16.07 16.15 -2.92
C PRO A 363 -16.72 16.34 -4.28
N VAL A 364 -15.91 16.28 -5.33
CA VAL A 364 -16.32 16.46 -6.73
C VAL A 364 -15.90 15.24 -7.53
N LEU A 365 -16.80 14.72 -8.37
CA LEU A 365 -16.50 13.65 -9.29
C LEU A 365 -16.59 14.16 -10.73
N ILE A 366 -15.49 14.06 -11.47
CA ILE A 366 -15.46 14.23 -12.93
C ILE A 366 -15.28 12.85 -13.54
N MET A 367 -16.29 12.41 -14.29
CA MET A 367 -16.35 11.04 -14.78
C MET A 367 -16.63 10.99 -16.29
N SER A 368 -15.89 10.15 -17.03
CA SER A 368 -16.21 9.92 -18.44
C SER A 368 -17.30 8.86 -18.63
N ASP A 369 -17.76 8.67 -19.87
CA ASP A 369 -18.49 7.44 -20.23
C ASP A 369 -17.67 6.20 -19.82
N ILE A 370 -18.36 5.18 -19.29
CA ILE A 370 -17.78 3.88 -18.93
C ILE A 370 -17.63 3.05 -20.20
N ARG A 371 -16.51 2.32 -20.32
CA ARG A 371 -16.28 1.44 -21.45
C ARG A 371 -17.07 0.14 -21.29
N HIS A 372 -18.00 -0.10 -22.22
CA HIS A 372 -18.62 -1.39 -22.53
C HIS A 372 -18.94 -2.30 -21.34
N GLU A 373 -20.03 -2.01 -20.63
CA GLU A 373 -20.77 -3.03 -19.89
C GLU A 373 -21.97 -3.43 -20.75
N THR A 374 -22.20 -4.73 -20.91
CA THR A 374 -23.33 -5.30 -21.66
C THR A 374 -24.69 -5.10 -21.00
N ALA A 375 -24.77 -4.37 -19.89
CA ALA A 375 -26.02 -3.91 -19.31
C ALA A 375 -26.72 -2.90 -20.25
N PRO A 376 -28.06 -2.93 -20.40
CA PRO A 376 -28.77 -1.88 -21.12
C PRO A 376 -28.40 -0.52 -20.50
N GLY A 377 -27.82 0.38 -21.29
CA GLY A 377 -27.16 1.62 -20.82
C GLY A 377 -28.01 2.54 -19.93
N LYS A 378 -29.31 2.27 -19.76
CA LYS A 378 -30.17 2.96 -18.81
C LYS A 378 -29.94 2.53 -17.35
N ASP A 379 -29.76 1.23 -17.09
CA ASP A 379 -29.69 0.71 -15.72
C ASP A 379 -28.32 1.01 -15.10
N LEU A 380 -27.24 0.91 -15.88
CA LEU A 380 -25.89 1.27 -15.44
C LEU A 380 -25.78 2.74 -14.99
N TYR A 381 -26.19 3.68 -15.84
CA TYR A 381 -26.05 5.11 -15.52
C TYR A 381 -26.96 5.54 -14.37
N LYS A 382 -28.08 4.81 -14.17
CA LYS A 382 -28.88 4.95 -12.96
C LYS A 382 -28.11 4.49 -11.71
N THR A 383 -27.48 3.31 -11.74
CA THR A 383 -26.65 2.83 -10.63
C THR A 383 -25.47 3.76 -10.33
N ILE A 384 -24.83 4.34 -11.36
CA ILE A 384 -23.79 5.37 -11.17
C ILE A 384 -24.38 6.60 -10.48
N ALA A 385 -25.53 7.09 -10.93
CA ALA A 385 -26.18 8.25 -10.33
C ALA A 385 -26.56 7.99 -8.86
N ASP A 386 -27.11 6.81 -8.55
CA ASP A 386 -27.43 6.39 -7.19
C ASP A 386 -26.14 6.34 -6.33
N ALA A 387 -25.05 5.77 -6.85
CA ALA A 387 -23.76 5.71 -6.17
C ALA A 387 -23.15 7.10 -5.89
N VAL A 388 -23.32 8.07 -6.80
CA VAL A 388 -22.89 9.47 -6.62
C VAL A 388 -23.63 10.11 -5.43
N VAL A 389 -24.94 9.88 -5.34
CA VAL A 389 -25.78 10.39 -4.23
C VAL A 389 -25.40 9.72 -2.91
N ASP A 390 -25.37 8.40 -2.88
CA ASP A 390 -25.13 7.61 -1.66
C ASP A 390 -23.74 7.86 -1.07
N SER A 391 -22.77 8.20 -1.92
CA SER A 391 -21.40 8.49 -1.50
C SER A 391 -21.18 9.92 -1.00
N GLY A 392 -22.20 10.79 -1.04
CA GLY A 392 -22.11 12.17 -0.59
C GLY A 392 -21.25 13.07 -1.49
N ILE A 393 -21.22 12.79 -2.80
CA ILE A 393 -20.58 13.68 -3.79
C ILE A 393 -21.38 14.98 -3.88
N SER A 394 -20.70 16.11 -3.72
CA SER A 394 -21.34 17.43 -3.69
C SER A 394 -21.54 18.04 -5.07
N ARG A 395 -20.73 17.64 -6.06
CA ARG A 395 -20.80 18.13 -7.45
C ARG A 395 -20.35 17.02 -8.40
N PHE A 396 -21.11 16.82 -9.48
CA PHE A 396 -20.83 15.83 -10.51
C PHE A 396 -20.65 16.49 -11.88
N ILE A 397 -19.63 16.06 -12.62
CA ILE A 397 -19.35 16.50 -13.99
C ILE A 397 -19.19 15.25 -14.88
N GLY A 398 -20.14 15.02 -15.77
CA GLY A 398 -20.11 13.92 -16.74
C GLY A 398 -19.47 14.34 -18.07
N VAL A 399 -18.60 13.51 -18.63
CA VAL A 399 -17.93 13.74 -19.91
C VAL A 399 -18.15 12.56 -20.87
N GLY A 400 -18.92 12.79 -21.92
CA GLY A 400 -19.22 11.76 -22.91
C GLY A 400 -20.66 11.83 -23.40
N LYS A 401 -20.93 11.11 -24.49
CA LYS A 401 -22.23 11.14 -25.17
C LYS A 401 -23.27 10.38 -24.39
N GLU A 402 -22.90 9.28 -23.75
CA GLU A 402 -23.82 8.48 -22.95
C GLU A 402 -24.14 9.17 -21.61
N MET A 403 -23.16 9.80 -20.96
CA MET A 403 -23.36 10.70 -19.82
C MET A 403 -24.35 11.83 -20.17
N CYS A 404 -24.17 12.49 -21.32
CA CYS A 404 -25.11 13.51 -21.78
C CYS A 404 -26.53 12.96 -21.99
N ARG A 405 -26.64 11.78 -22.61
CA ARG A 405 -27.92 11.12 -22.91
C ARG A 405 -28.70 10.74 -21.65
N HIS A 406 -28.01 10.39 -20.58
CA HIS A 406 -28.59 9.96 -19.30
C HIS A 406 -28.54 11.07 -18.22
N SER A 407 -28.22 12.30 -18.59
CA SER A 407 -28.07 13.44 -17.67
C SER A 407 -29.24 13.66 -16.72
N SER A 408 -30.47 13.36 -17.15
CA SER A 408 -31.68 13.48 -16.32
C SER A 408 -31.73 12.54 -15.10
N MET A 409 -30.82 11.57 -15.01
CA MET A 409 -30.73 10.61 -13.90
C MET A 409 -29.87 11.11 -12.75
N PHE A 410 -28.97 12.06 -13.02
CA PHE A 410 -28.01 12.56 -12.05
C PHE A 410 -28.58 13.72 -11.22
N PRO A 411 -27.96 14.03 -10.07
CA PRO A 411 -28.42 15.10 -9.19
C PRO A 411 -28.56 16.45 -9.89
N GLU A 412 -29.55 17.24 -9.46
CA GLU A 412 -29.78 18.59 -9.96
C GLU A 412 -28.53 19.47 -9.74
N GLY A 413 -28.10 20.19 -10.77
CA GLY A 413 -26.85 20.96 -10.76
C GLY A 413 -25.62 20.23 -11.32
N SER A 414 -25.76 18.96 -11.73
CA SER A 414 -24.71 18.23 -12.47
C SER A 414 -24.44 18.85 -13.84
N LEU A 415 -23.16 18.89 -14.25
CA LEU A 415 -22.73 19.41 -15.56
C LEU A 415 -22.37 18.27 -16.51
N PHE A 416 -22.64 18.45 -17.81
CA PHE A 416 -22.40 17.44 -18.83
C PHE A 416 -21.75 18.03 -20.08
N PHE A 417 -20.72 17.35 -20.59
CA PHE A 417 -19.99 17.73 -21.80
C PHE A 417 -19.87 16.53 -22.73
N GLU A 418 -20.01 16.71 -24.04
CA GLU A 418 -19.95 15.57 -24.99
C GLU A 418 -18.55 14.95 -25.09
N ASP A 419 -17.50 15.73 -24.80
CA ASP A 419 -16.11 15.31 -24.82
C ASP A 419 -15.24 16.22 -23.94
N THR A 420 -13.99 15.81 -23.73
CA THR A 420 -13.01 16.54 -22.91
C THR A 420 -12.65 17.90 -23.50
N ALA A 421 -12.71 18.09 -24.83
CA ALA A 421 -12.40 19.39 -25.43
C ALA A 421 -13.46 20.44 -25.06
N LYS A 422 -14.74 20.08 -25.16
CA LYS A 422 -15.86 20.96 -24.76
C LYS A 422 -15.83 21.32 -23.27
N LEU A 423 -15.42 20.38 -22.41
CA LEU A 423 -15.21 20.67 -20.98
C LEU A 423 -14.12 21.73 -20.81
N LEU A 424 -12.95 21.53 -21.44
CA LEU A 424 -11.80 22.44 -21.32
C LEU A 424 -12.06 23.82 -21.95
N GLU A 425 -12.97 23.93 -22.92
CA GLU A 425 -13.41 25.22 -23.48
C GLU A 425 -14.37 25.96 -22.56
N SER A 426 -15.15 25.23 -21.76
CA SER A 426 -16.25 25.78 -20.94
C SER A 426 -15.85 26.06 -19.49
N MET A 427 -14.77 25.43 -19.01
CA MET A 427 -14.34 25.52 -17.62
C MET A 427 -12.91 26.03 -17.50
N SER A 428 -12.65 26.70 -16.39
CA SER A 428 -11.38 27.32 -16.04
C SER A 428 -10.92 26.86 -14.64
N PRO A 429 -9.63 27.02 -14.32
CA PRO A 429 -9.13 26.74 -12.97
C PRO A 429 -9.90 27.45 -11.85
N SER A 430 -10.42 28.65 -12.10
CA SER A 430 -11.19 29.44 -11.13
C SER A 430 -12.56 28.87 -10.77
N ASP A 431 -13.07 27.90 -11.54
CA ASP A 431 -14.37 27.25 -11.28
C ASP A 431 -14.28 26.13 -10.21
N PHE A 432 -13.08 25.92 -9.66
CA PHE A 432 -12.77 24.90 -8.65
C PHE A 432 -12.09 25.61 -7.47
N ILE A 433 -12.66 25.48 -6.27
CA ILE A 433 -12.18 26.14 -5.04
C ILE A 433 -12.49 25.26 -3.83
N ASN A 434 -11.49 24.92 -3.01
CA ASN A 434 -11.64 24.07 -1.83
C ASN A 434 -12.36 22.74 -2.13
N GLU A 435 -11.96 22.06 -3.20
CA GLU A 435 -12.60 20.81 -3.65
C GLU A 435 -11.60 19.65 -3.66
N ILE A 436 -12.05 18.44 -3.29
CA ILE A 436 -11.33 17.20 -3.61
C ILE A 436 -11.98 16.58 -4.84
N ILE A 437 -11.23 16.48 -5.92
CA ILE A 437 -11.73 16.22 -7.27
C ILE A 437 -11.19 14.86 -7.72
N LEU A 438 -12.08 13.88 -7.87
CA LEU A 438 -11.77 12.59 -8.48
C LEU A 438 -11.99 12.68 -10.00
N LEU A 439 -10.92 12.50 -10.75
CA LEU A 439 -10.91 12.38 -12.20
C LEU A 439 -10.89 10.90 -12.57
N LYS A 440 -12.02 10.38 -13.05
CA LYS A 440 -12.16 8.97 -13.47
C LYS A 440 -12.59 8.91 -14.93
N GLY A 441 -11.66 8.58 -15.82
CA GLY A 441 -11.96 8.57 -17.25
C GLY A 441 -11.28 7.44 -17.99
N ALA A 442 -11.96 6.91 -19.01
CA ALA A 442 -11.37 5.94 -19.92
C ALA A 442 -10.21 6.58 -20.70
N PRO A 443 -9.16 5.81 -21.07
CA PRO A 443 -7.96 6.37 -21.72
C PRO A 443 -8.24 7.25 -22.94
N GLU A 444 -9.25 6.92 -23.74
CA GLU A 444 -9.68 7.67 -24.94
C GLU A 444 -10.22 9.08 -24.65
N PHE A 445 -10.66 9.36 -23.42
CA PHE A 445 -11.11 10.70 -23.03
C PHE A 445 -9.96 11.63 -22.62
N GLU A 446 -8.72 11.13 -22.55
CA GLU A 446 -7.53 11.94 -22.25
C GLU A 446 -7.69 12.80 -20.98
N PHE A 447 -8.28 12.27 -19.90
CA PHE A 447 -8.50 13.01 -18.63
C PHE A 447 -7.21 13.55 -18.00
N ASN A 448 -6.04 13.07 -18.44
CA ASN A 448 -4.76 13.73 -18.21
C ASN A 448 -4.81 15.23 -18.54
N ARG A 449 -5.51 15.65 -19.60
CA ARG A 449 -5.66 17.07 -19.98
C ARG A 449 -6.49 17.87 -18.97
N ILE A 450 -7.49 17.26 -18.35
CA ILE A 450 -8.28 17.86 -17.27
C ILE A 450 -7.41 17.95 -16.01
N ASN A 451 -6.68 16.87 -15.69
CA ASN A 451 -5.69 16.87 -14.61
C ASN A 451 -4.67 18.00 -14.81
N GLU A 452 -4.16 18.19 -16.03
CA GLU A 452 -3.21 19.25 -16.36
C GLU A 452 -3.78 20.66 -16.22
N LEU A 453 -5.06 20.86 -16.53
CA LEU A 453 -5.74 22.15 -16.33
C LEU A 453 -5.85 22.49 -14.84
N LEU A 454 -6.17 21.49 -14.03
CA LEU A 454 -6.49 21.67 -12.62
C LEU A 454 -5.26 21.50 -11.72
N GLU A 455 -4.20 20.84 -12.18
CA GLU A 455 -3.01 20.59 -11.38
C GLU A 455 -2.24 21.88 -11.17
N ALA A 456 -1.89 22.15 -9.90
CA ALA A 456 -1.43 23.47 -9.54
C ALA A 456 -0.16 23.90 -10.31
N ARG A 457 0.77 22.99 -10.70
CA ARG A 457 2.07 23.32 -11.34
C ARG A 457 2.73 22.11 -12.05
N LYS A 458 2.86 22.14 -13.40
CA LYS A 458 3.35 21.04 -14.26
C LYS A 458 4.89 21.02 -14.53
N HIS A 459 5.66 21.98 -14.01
CA HIS A 459 7.07 22.21 -14.41
C HIS A 459 8.03 22.28 -13.21
N GLU A 460 7.80 21.50 -12.16
CA GLU A 460 8.54 21.63 -10.91
C GLU A 460 9.28 20.36 -10.51
N THR A 461 10.32 20.55 -9.71
CA THR A 461 11.04 19.51 -9.00
C THR A 461 10.10 18.84 -7.99
N VAL A 462 10.03 17.51 -7.99
CA VAL A 462 9.13 16.71 -7.14
C VAL A 462 9.87 15.61 -6.39
N LEU A 463 9.42 15.32 -5.18
CA LEU A 463 9.81 14.16 -4.39
C LEU A 463 8.66 13.14 -4.43
N GLU A 464 8.80 12.10 -5.24
CA GLU A 464 7.85 10.99 -5.28
C GLU A 464 8.11 10.04 -4.11
N VAL A 465 7.05 9.62 -3.43
CA VAL A 465 7.08 8.76 -2.23
C VAL A 465 6.21 7.52 -2.47
N ASN A 466 6.86 6.36 -2.55
CA ASN A 466 6.20 5.07 -2.72
C ASN A 466 5.75 4.51 -1.36
N LEU A 467 4.45 4.54 -1.11
CA LEU A 467 3.87 4.04 0.14
C LEU A 467 3.90 2.50 0.21
N ASP A 468 3.93 1.78 -0.92
CA ASP A 468 4.08 0.32 -0.87
C ASP A 468 5.51 -0.10 -0.56
N SER A 469 6.52 0.67 -0.99
CA SER A 469 7.91 0.47 -0.53
C SER A 469 8.01 0.63 0.99
N ILE A 470 7.34 1.64 1.57
CA ILE A 470 7.24 1.81 3.04
C ILE A 470 6.65 0.55 3.69
N VAL A 471 5.55 0.00 3.14
CA VAL A 471 4.87 -1.19 3.65
C VAL A 471 5.76 -2.43 3.53
N ARG A 472 6.44 -2.61 2.39
CA ARG A 472 7.36 -3.73 2.15
C ARG A 472 8.55 -3.69 3.10
N ASN A 473 9.17 -2.51 3.28
CA ASN A 473 10.24 -2.30 4.24
C ASN A 473 9.76 -2.57 5.68
N TYR A 474 8.59 -2.03 6.08
CA TYR A 474 7.99 -2.31 7.39
C TYR A 474 7.82 -3.82 7.63
N ASN A 475 7.28 -4.54 6.65
CA ASN A 475 7.08 -5.98 6.73
C ASN A 475 8.39 -6.78 6.77
N TYR A 476 9.42 -6.31 6.06
CA TYR A 476 10.75 -6.92 6.11
C TYR A 476 11.35 -6.85 7.52
N PHE A 477 11.36 -5.68 8.16
CA PHE A 477 11.87 -5.59 9.53
C PHE A 477 10.98 -6.35 10.52
N ARG A 478 9.65 -6.34 10.31
CA ARG A 478 8.72 -7.12 11.13
C ARG A 478 8.97 -8.62 11.05
N SER A 479 9.38 -9.16 9.90
CA SER A 479 9.62 -10.60 9.74
C SER A 479 10.85 -11.10 10.52
N HIS A 480 11.73 -10.21 10.98
CA HIS A 480 12.90 -10.55 11.79
C HIS A 480 12.60 -10.54 13.29
N LEU A 481 11.39 -10.13 13.68
CA LEU A 481 10.96 -10.06 15.07
C LEU A 481 9.96 -11.20 15.36
N PRO A 482 9.93 -11.73 16.59
CA PRO A 482 8.91 -12.70 16.98
C PRO A 482 7.49 -12.14 16.84
N ALA A 483 6.55 -13.01 16.48
CA ALA A 483 5.14 -12.65 16.36
C ALA A 483 4.61 -12.01 17.66
N GLY A 484 3.90 -10.89 17.53
CA GLY A 484 3.41 -10.11 18.67
C GLY A 484 4.34 -8.98 19.14
N THR A 485 5.59 -8.91 18.66
CA THR A 485 6.48 -7.77 18.92
C THR A 485 5.95 -6.52 18.23
N GLY A 486 5.71 -5.44 18.99
CA GLY A 486 5.25 -4.18 18.42
C GLY A 486 6.35 -3.43 17.67
N ILE A 487 5.98 -2.63 16.67
CA ILE A 487 6.91 -1.72 16.00
C ILE A 487 6.51 -0.28 16.29
N VAL A 488 7.47 0.49 16.78
CA VAL A 488 7.38 1.95 16.88
C VAL A 488 7.93 2.53 15.59
N ALA A 489 7.06 3.07 14.73
CA ALA A 489 7.48 3.70 13.48
C ALA A 489 7.96 5.13 13.75
N MET A 490 9.20 5.42 13.34
CA MET A 490 9.81 6.72 13.57
C MET A 490 9.38 7.69 12.47
N VAL A 491 8.57 8.71 12.82
CA VAL A 491 8.05 9.73 11.89
C VAL A 491 8.54 11.11 12.36
N LYS A 492 9.85 11.33 12.23
CA LYS A 492 10.55 12.53 12.74
C LYS A 492 11.09 13.37 11.59
N ALA A 493 11.35 14.65 11.85
CA ALA A 493 11.89 15.59 10.85
C ALA A 493 11.03 15.58 9.57
N SER A 494 9.72 15.75 9.79
CA SER A 494 8.62 15.50 8.85
C SER A 494 8.85 14.29 7.95
N GLY A 495 8.87 13.12 8.61
CA GLY A 495 8.94 11.78 8.01
C GLY A 495 10.23 11.53 7.24
N TYR A 496 11.37 12.00 7.76
CA TYR A 496 12.66 12.12 7.09
C TYR A 496 12.56 12.56 5.62
N GLY A 497 11.98 13.73 5.42
CA GLY A 497 11.90 14.40 4.12
C GLY A 497 10.71 14.00 3.25
N ALA A 498 10.14 12.81 3.44
CA ALA A 498 9.01 12.30 2.66
C ALA A 498 7.65 12.91 3.07
N GLY A 499 7.57 13.61 4.19
CA GLY A 499 6.33 14.15 4.77
C GLY A 499 5.69 13.19 5.77
N SER A 500 5.16 13.73 6.86
CA SER A 500 4.80 12.97 8.06
C SER A 500 3.43 12.29 7.99
N TYR A 501 2.41 12.97 7.47
CA TYR A 501 1.03 12.49 7.54
C TYR A 501 0.80 11.19 6.78
N GLU A 502 1.20 11.12 5.51
CA GLU A 502 0.95 9.94 4.66
C GLU A 502 1.70 8.70 5.16
N ILE A 503 2.90 8.89 5.71
CA ILE A 503 3.67 7.83 6.34
C ILE A 503 2.98 7.38 7.63
N ALA A 504 2.59 8.31 8.50
CA ALA A 504 1.87 8.02 9.74
C ALA A 504 0.55 7.26 9.47
N LYS A 505 -0.23 7.71 8.47
CA LYS A 505 -1.47 7.07 8.08
C LYS A 505 -1.25 5.65 7.57
N THR A 506 -0.23 5.46 6.73
CA THR A 506 0.17 4.14 6.22
C THR A 506 0.60 3.21 7.36
N MET A 507 1.37 3.71 8.33
CA MET A 507 1.80 2.93 9.50
C MET A 507 0.64 2.56 10.42
N GLN A 508 -0.34 3.45 10.60
CA GLN A 508 -1.58 3.13 11.31
C GLN A 508 -2.34 2.00 10.61
N ASP A 509 -2.46 2.05 9.28
CA ASP A 509 -3.17 1.02 8.50
C ASP A 509 -2.42 -0.33 8.49
N CYS A 510 -1.09 -0.31 8.60
CA CYS A 510 -0.26 -1.51 8.73
C CYS A 510 -0.24 -2.13 10.13
N GLY A 511 -0.83 -1.46 11.13
CA GLY A 511 -0.84 -1.91 12.52
C GLY A 511 0.51 -1.73 13.23
N ALA A 512 1.21 -0.62 12.99
CA ALA A 512 2.30 -0.21 13.87
C ALA A 512 1.76 -0.01 15.30
N ALA A 513 2.57 -0.33 16.31
CA ALA A 513 2.15 -0.24 17.71
C ALA A 513 2.12 1.22 18.19
N TYR A 514 3.11 2.01 17.77
CA TYR A 514 3.25 3.43 18.09
C TYR A 514 3.83 4.18 16.89
N LEU A 515 3.55 5.48 16.82
CA LEU A 515 4.39 6.43 16.10
C LEU A 515 5.32 7.14 17.08
N ALA A 516 6.48 7.58 16.62
CA ALA A 516 7.35 8.46 17.40
C ALA A 516 7.76 9.69 16.60
N VAL A 517 7.41 10.86 17.10
CA VAL A 517 7.75 12.18 16.55
C VAL A 517 8.86 12.85 17.34
N ALA A 518 9.51 13.87 16.76
CA ALA A 518 10.61 14.55 17.44
C ALA A 518 10.08 15.57 18.46
N VAL A 519 9.07 16.36 18.08
CA VAL A 519 8.55 17.48 18.87
C VAL A 519 7.02 17.46 18.95
N LEU A 520 6.46 18.23 19.88
CA LEU A 520 5.01 18.26 20.13
C LEU A 520 4.19 18.66 18.90
N ASP A 521 4.64 19.69 18.17
CA ASP A 521 3.88 20.25 17.04
C ASP A 521 3.68 19.21 15.93
N GLU A 522 4.70 18.39 15.63
CA GLU A 522 4.56 17.27 14.69
C GLU A 522 3.45 16.30 15.13
N GLY A 523 3.36 16.00 16.43
CA GLY A 523 2.31 15.13 16.98
C GLY A 523 0.92 15.75 16.92
N ILE A 524 0.80 17.05 17.21
CA ILE A 524 -0.47 17.79 17.12
C ILE A 524 -0.95 17.82 15.68
N ASP A 525 -0.06 18.06 14.72
CA ASP A 525 -0.42 18.10 13.31
C ASP A 525 -0.89 16.72 12.82
N LEU A 526 -0.25 15.62 13.26
CA LEU A 526 -0.76 14.28 12.98
C LEU A 526 -2.17 14.04 13.56
N ARG A 527 -2.43 14.50 14.79
CA ARG A 527 -3.75 14.38 15.43
C ARG A 527 -4.82 15.16 14.68
N ARG A 528 -4.53 16.41 14.28
CA ARG A 528 -5.43 17.24 13.47
C ARG A 528 -5.79 16.60 12.14
N ASN A 529 -4.87 15.84 11.56
CA ASN A 529 -5.09 15.10 10.31
C ASN A 529 -5.70 13.70 10.52
N GLY A 530 -6.18 13.36 11.73
CA GLY A 530 -6.96 12.14 11.97
C GLY A 530 -6.15 10.89 12.30
N ILE A 531 -4.88 11.02 12.71
CA ILE A 531 -4.12 9.91 13.28
C ILE A 531 -4.62 9.63 14.70
N THR A 532 -5.04 8.41 14.97
CA THR A 532 -5.66 8.00 16.25
C THR A 532 -4.78 7.05 17.06
N MET A 533 -3.81 6.38 16.45
CA MET A 533 -2.91 5.47 17.17
C MET A 533 -2.00 6.20 18.17
N PRO A 534 -1.41 5.52 19.17
CA PRO A 534 -0.51 6.14 20.15
C PRO A 534 0.71 6.82 19.50
N ILE A 535 1.08 8.00 20.01
CA ILE A 535 2.21 8.79 19.49
C ILE A 535 3.14 9.18 20.64
N MET A 536 4.39 8.75 20.56
CA MET A 536 5.47 9.16 21.46
C MET A 536 6.10 10.47 21.00
N VAL A 537 6.32 11.41 21.92
CA VAL A 537 7.05 12.66 21.68
C VAL A 537 8.43 12.56 22.33
N MET A 538 9.47 12.46 21.50
CA MET A 538 10.81 12.08 21.97
C MET A 538 11.61 13.26 22.56
N ASN A 539 11.30 14.49 22.16
CA ASN A 539 11.81 15.67 22.83
C ASN A 539 10.64 16.54 23.28
N PRO A 540 9.97 16.17 24.39
CA PRO A 540 8.79 16.87 24.87
C PRO A 540 9.15 18.15 25.63
N LYS A 541 10.34 18.73 25.43
CA LYS A 541 10.76 20.00 26.04
C LYS A 541 9.93 21.14 25.43
N VAL A 542 8.64 21.12 25.74
CA VAL A 542 7.60 21.98 25.22
C VAL A 542 6.85 22.53 26.42
N VAL A 543 6.78 23.85 26.45
CA VAL A 543 6.28 24.71 27.54
C VAL A 543 4.76 24.51 27.80
N ASN A 544 4.14 23.49 27.22
CA ASN A 544 2.69 23.33 27.16
C ASN A 544 2.22 21.86 27.26
N TYR A 545 2.37 21.27 28.44
CA TYR A 545 1.79 19.96 28.78
C TYR A 545 0.27 19.89 28.57
N ARG A 546 -0.45 21.02 28.69
CA ARG A 546 -1.89 21.06 28.44
C ARG A 546 -2.23 20.69 27.00
N SER A 547 -1.49 21.20 26.02
CA SER A 547 -1.66 20.80 24.61
C SER A 547 -1.31 19.33 24.38
N MET A 548 -0.29 18.81 25.07
CA MET A 548 0.08 17.40 25.01
C MET A 548 -1.06 16.50 25.51
N PHE A 549 -1.64 16.82 26.67
CA PHE A 549 -2.78 16.10 27.24
C PHE A 549 -4.02 16.16 26.32
N ALA A 550 -4.34 17.35 25.81
CA ALA A 550 -5.51 17.56 24.95
C ALA A 550 -5.43 16.80 23.61
N ASN A 551 -4.21 16.46 23.17
CA ASN A 551 -3.97 15.72 21.93
C ASN A 551 -3.56 14.26 22.17
N HIS A 552 -3.60 13.77 23.41
CA HIS A 552 -3.23 12.39 23.77
C HIS A 552 -1.86 11.98 23.20
N LEU A 553 -0.83 12.77 23.52
CA LEU A 553 0.55 12.55 23.06
C LEU A 553 1.46 12.15 24.23
N GLU A 554 2.23 11.09 24.10
CA GLU A 554 2.94 10.46 25.23
C GLU A 554 4.41 10.92 25.31
N PRO A 555 4.85 11.59 26.38
CA PRO A 555 6.20 12.15 26.46
C PRO A 555 7.27 11.10 26.80
N GLU A 556 8.41 11.21 26.15
CA GLU A 556 9.69 10.66 26.63
C GLU A 556 10.15 11.43 27.88
N ILE A 557 10.47 10.73 28.96
CA ILE A 557 10.98 11.31 30.21
C ILE A 557 12.43 10.86 30.42
N TYR A 558 13.34 11.83 30.45
CA TYR A 558 14.79 11.58 30.58
C TYR A 558 15.48 12.39 31.70
N SER A 559 14.72 13.13 32.53
CA SER A 559 15.26 13.88 33.68
C SER A 559 14.23 14.04 34.80
N PHE A 560 14.71 14.25 36.03
CA PHE A 560 13.85 14.53 37.19
C PHE A 560 13.01 15.79 37.04
N GLU A 561 13.58 16.85 36.44
CA GLU A 561 12.85 18.09 36.17
C GLU A 561 11.61 17.81 35.32
N MET A 562 11.78 17.08 34.22
CA MET A 562 10.69 16.74 33.30
C MET A 562 9.65 15.82 33.96
N LEU A 563 10.09 14.83 34.74
CA LEU A 563 9.20 13.93 35.47
C LEU A 563 8.33 14.71 36.47
N ASN A 564 8.94 15.60 37.26
CA ASN A 564 8.22 16.40 38.23
C ASN A 564 7.28 17.41 37.57
N ASP A 565 7.69 18.02 36.45
CA ASP A 565 6.88 18.98 35.72
C ASP A 565 5.63 18.34 35.11
N VAL A 566 5.74 17.17 34.46
CA VAL A 566 4.57 16.47 33.91
C VAL A 566 3.61 16.03 35.01
N ILE A 567 4.12 15.55 36.16
CA ILE A 567 3.30 15.19 37.31
C ILE A 567 2.56 16.41 37.85
N ARG A 568 3.26 17.55 38.02
CA ARG A 568 2.67 18.80 38.52
C ARG A 568 1.56 19.30 37.61
N GLU A 569 1.80 19.35 36.30
CA GLU A 569 0.80 19.80 35.34
C GLU A 569 -0.37 18.81 35.21
N ALA A 570 -0.13 17.51 35.26
CA ALA A 570 -1.19 16.50 35.29
C ALA A 570 -2.11 16.69 36.51
N LYS A 571 -1.55 16.86 37.71
CA LYS A 571 -2.30 17.17 38.94
C LYS A 571 -3.14 18.43 38.80
N LYS A 572 -2.56 19.50 38.28
CA LYS A 572 -3.23 20.79 38.08
C LYS A 572 -4.43 20.70 37.13
N ASN A 573 -4.37 19.81 36.14
CA ASN A 573 -5.43 19.60 35.15
C ASN A 573 -6.35 18.40 35.49
N GLY A 574 -6.20 17.77 36.66
CA GLY A 574 -7.01 16.63 37.08
C GLY A 574 -6.79 15.36 36.25
N ILE A 575 -5.65 15.25 35.57
CA ILE A 575 -5.27 14.09 34.76
C ILE A 575 -4.76 12.98 35.68
N LYS A 576 -5.18 11.75 35.41
CA LYS A 576 -4.73 10.53 36.10
C LYS A 576 -4.18 9.52 35.11
N ASP A 577 -3.25 8.69 35.58
CA ASP A 577 -2.63 7.59 34.83
C ASP A 577 -2.10 7.99 33.44
N TYR A 578 -1.63 9.23 33.27
CA TYR A 578 -1.14 9.71 31.98
C TYR A 578 0.09 8.92 31.53
N PRO A 579 0.08 8.31 30.33
CA PRO A 579 1.17 7.44 29.90
C PRO A 579 2.46 8.24 29.63
N ILE A 580 3.57 7.75 30.16
CA ILE A 580 4.92 8.29 29.95
C ILE A 580 5.90 7.18 29.55
N HIS A 581 6.97 7.55 28.84
CA HIS A 581 8.01 6.62 28.40
C HIS A 581 9.36 6.97 29.01
N LEU A 582 9.93 6.10 29.83
CA LEU A 582 11.18 6.37 30.53
C LEU A 582 12.38 6.04 29.65
N LYS A 583 13.29 7.00 29.46
CA LYS A 583 14.55 6.77 28.77
C LYS A 583 15.67 6.47 29.74
N LEU A 584 16.40 5.41 29.45
CA LEU A 584 17.53 4.94 30.22
C LEU A 584 18.83 5.26 29.48
N GLU A 585 19.85 5.68 30.23
CA GLU A 585 21.18 5.93 29.70
C GLU A 585 22.05 4.66 29.87
N THR A 586 22.38 4.01 28.76
CA THR A 586 23.12 2.74 28.75
C THR A 586 24.54 2.84 28.17
N GLY A 587 24.96 4.03 27.72
CA GLY A 587 26.31 4.28 27.20
C GLY A 587 26.41 5.36 26.12
N MET A 588 25.29 5.78 25.53
CA MET A 588 25.31 6.83 24.49
C MET A 588 25.68 8.21 25.07
N HIS A 589 25.53 8.41 26.38
CA HIS A 589 25.82 9.63 27.12
C HIS A 589 25.14 10.89 26.54
N ARG A 590 23.90 10.73 26.10
CA ARG A 590 23.12 11.81 25.47
C ARG A 590 22.03 12.34 26.40
N THR A 591 21.17 11.45 26.86
CA THR A 591 19.99 11.76 27.69
C THR A 591 19.44 10.45 28.25
N GLY A 592 18.92 10.46 29.47
CA GLY A 592 18.27 9.33 30.10
C GLY A 592 18.72 9.19 31.55
N PHE A 593 17.97 8.43 32.33
CA PHE A 593 18.33 8.14 33.71
C PHE A 593 19.45 7.11 33.77
N ILE A 594 20.41 7.33 34.67
CA ILE A 594 21.49 6.37 34.96
C ILE A 594 21.04 5.37 36.04
N SER A 595 21.80 4.29 36.21
CA SER A 595 21.43 3.19 37.12
C SER A 595 21.25 3.64 38.56
N GLU A 596 22.03 4.63 39.00
CA GLU A 596 22.03 5.17 40.36
C GLU A 596 20.78 6.00 40.67
N GLU A 597 20.06 6.45 39.65
CA GLU A 597 18.88 7.31 39.77
C GLU A 597 17.57 6.52 39.82
N LEU A 598 17.59 5.23 39.46
CA LEU A 598 16.37 4.44 39.23
C LEU A 598 15.50 4.30 40.47
N ASP A 599 16.10 4.13 41.66
CA ASP A 599 15.35 4.01 42.91
C ASP A 599 14.55 5.27 43.22
N GLU A 600 15.12 6.44 42.91
CA GLU A 600 14.45 7.72 43.07
C GLU A 600 13.31 7.89 42.05
N VAL A 601 13.55 7.52 40.79
CA VAL A 601 12.51 7.55 39.74
C VAL A 601 11.33 6.67 40.13
N ILE A 602 11.59 5.44 40.57
CA ILE A 602 10.55 4.48 41.01
C ILE A 602 9.77 5.07 42.20
N ARG A 603 10.47 5.63 43.19
CA ARG A 603 9.83 6.27 44.35
C ARG A 603 8.90 7.40 43.93
N ILE A 604 9.32 8.28 43.02
CA ILE A 604 8.50 9.39 42.52
C ILE A 604 7.27 8.84 41.81
N ILE A 605 7.44 7.88 40.88
CA ILE A 605 6.32 7.30 40.11
C ILE A 605 5.30 6.61 41.03
N LEU A 606 5.74 5.88 42.06
CA LEU A 606 4.82 5.19 42.99
C LEU A 606 4.12 6.13 43.99
N SER A 607 4.63 7.35 44.18
CA SER A 607 4.08 8.31 45.16
C SER A 607 2.90 9.16 44.66
N GLN A 608 2.39 8.86 43.47
CA GLN A 608 1.43 9.69 42.73
C GLN A 608 0.54 8.84 41.83
N ASP A 609 -0.59 9.38 41.38
CA ASP A 609 -1.59 8.73 40.51
C ASP A 609 -1.82 9.48 39.18
N SER A 610 -0.98 10.47 38.89
CA SER A 610 -1.12 11.42 37.78
C SER A 610 -0.52 10.89 36.47
N VAL A 611 0.62 10.20 36.56
CA VAL A 611 1.31 9.56 35.42
C VAL A 611 1.48 8.06 35.65
N ARG A 612 1.55 7.31 34.56
CA ARG A 612 1.77 5.86 34.54
C ARG A 612 2.89 5.52 33.55
N LEU A 613 3.79 4.63 33.96
CA LEU A 613 4.91 4.23 33.11
C LEU A 613 4.43 3.25 32.02
N SER A 614 4.38 3.69 30.77
CA SER A 614 3.91 2.91 29.62
C SER A 614 5.01 2.01 29.04
N SER A 615 6.22 2.57 28.88
CA SER A 615 7.40 1.81 28.45
C SER A 615 8.73 2.37 28.97
N MET A 616 9.78 1.56 28.82
CA MET A 616 11.17 1.90 29.07
C MET A 616 12.01 1.63 27.82
N PHE A 617 12.98 2.50 27.52
CA PHE A 617 13.84 2.30 26.37
C PHE A 617 15.22 2.97 26.48
N SER A 618 16.16 2.52 25.65
CA SER A 618 17.46 3.17 25.42
C SER A 618 17.81 3.19 23.92
N HIS A 619 18.86 3.91 23.52
CA HIS A 619 19.41 3.92 22.17
C HIS A 619 20.73 3.14 22.10
N LEU A 620 20.85 2.26 21.11
CA LEU A 620 22.11 1.63 20.76
C LEU A 620 22.96 2.60 19.94
N ALA A 621 24.24 2.72 20.29
CA ALA A 621 25.17 3.68 19.71
C ALA A 621 25.90 3.12 18.48
N THR A 622 26.17 1.81 18.48
CA THR A 622 27.05 1.16 17.48
C THR A 622 26.41 -0.07 16.84
N SER A 623 25.08 -0.19 16.90
CA SER A 623 24.35 -1.32 16.32
C SER A 623 24.54 -1.47 14.81
N ASP A 624 24.90 -0.40 14.12
CA ASP A 624 25.22 -0.31 12.69
C ASP A 624 26.72 -0.52 12.39
N CYS A 625 27.57 -0.60 13.41
CA CYS A 625 29.00 -0.87 13.28
C CYS A 625 29.27 -2.37 13.55
N VAL A 626 29.64 -3.11 12.50
CA VAL A 626 29.83 -4.57 12.59
C VAL A 626 31.06 -4.97 13.43
N ASP A 627 32.00 -4.04 13.58
CA ASP A 627 33.25 -4.19 14.32
C ASP A 627 33.17 -3.79 15.80
N MET A 628 32.01 -3.35 16.30
CA MET A 628 31.81 -2.82 17.66
C MET A 628 30.68 -3.51 18.45
N ASP A 629 30.59 -4.83 18.31
CA ASP A 629 29.55 -5.65 18.94
C ASP A 629 29.67 -5.73 20.45
N ASP A 630 30.90 -5.73 20.94
CA ASP A 630 31.21 -5.69 22.37
C ASP A 630 30.53 -4.49 23.06
N TYR A 631 30.53 -3.32 22.41
CA TYR A 631 29.87 -2.14 22.92
C TYR A 631 28.34 -2.23 22.87
N THR A 632 27.78 -2.75 21.76
CA THR A 632 26.32 -2.96 21.66
C THR A 632 25.83 -3.95 22.72
N LEU A 633 26.54 -5.07 22.92
CA LEU A 633 26.24 -6.06 23.95
C LEU A 633 26.35 -5.49 25.37
N LEU A 634 27.32 -4.60 25.63
CA LEU A 634 27.41 -3.87 26.90
C LEU A 634 26.17 -3.00 27.14
N GLN A 635 25.70 -2.26 26.13
CA GLN A 635 24.49 -1.44 26.24
C GLN A 635 23.24 -2.29 26.48
N LEU A 636 23.14 -3.45 25.83
CA LEU A 636 22.03 -4.40 25.99
C LEU A 636 22.01 -5.01 27.39
N ASP A 637 23.15 -5.42 27.95
CA ASP A 637 23.22 -5.93 29.33
C ASP A 637 22.86 -4.86 30.36
N ARG A 638 23.34 -3.63 30.18
CA ARG A 638 22.95 -2.49 31.03
C ARG A 638 21.44 -2.23 30.94
N PHE A 639 20.89 -2.17 29.74
CA PHE A 639 19.46 -1.99 29.52
C PHE A 639 18.65 -3.05 30.26
N ARG A 640 19.01 -4.33 30.07
CA ARG A 640 18.37 -5.47 30.74
C ARG A 640 18.39 -5.28 32.26
N LYS A 641 19.57 -5.11 32.87
CA LYS A 641 19.72 -4.93 34.33
C LYS A 641 18.88 -3.78 34.88
N MET A 642 18.90 -2.63 34.21
CA MET A 642 18.13 -1.46 34.63
C MET A 642 16.62 -1.70 34.53
N THR A 643 16.15 -2.31 33.45
CA THR A 643 14.72 -2.61 33.28
C THR A 643 14.22 -3.72 34.21
N ASP A 644 15.03 -4.75 34.47
CA ASP A 644 14.70 -5.83 35.41
C ASP A 644 14.52 -5.25 36.82
N HIS A 645 15.43 -4.37 37.25
CA HIS A 645 15.34 -3.66 38.54
C HIS A 645 14.08 -2.81 38.69
N ILE A 646 13.62 -2.16 37.62
CA ILE A 646 12.36 -1.38 37.62
C ILE A 646 11.16 -2.34 37.67
N LEU A 647 11.16 -3.40 36.87
CA LEU A 647 10.04 -4.36 36.80
C LEU A 647 9.80 -5.08 38.13
N GLU A 648 10.86 -5.43 38.87
CA GLU A 648 10.75 -6.05 40.20
C GLU A 648 10.02 -5.19 41.23
N LYS A 649 10.04 -3.86 41.06
CA LYS A 649 9.47 -2.88 42.01
C LYS A 649 8.14 -2.29 41.55
N MET A 650 7.78 -2.44 40.28
CA MET A 650 6.52 -1.91 39.74
C MET A 650 5.35 -2.88 39.99
N PRO A 651 4.16 -2.38 40.37
CA PRO A 651 2.99 -3.23 40.62
C PRO A 651 2.31 -3.74 39.34
N TYR A 652 2.86 -3.41 38.16
CA TYR A 652 2.34 -3.80 36.85
C TYR A 652 3.49 -3.96 35.85
N TYR A 653 3.23 -4.69 34.77
CA TYR A 653 4.18 -4.86 33.69
C TYR A 653 4.37 -3.57 32.88
N VAL A 654 5.63 -3.25 32.57
CA VAL A 654 6.03 -2.08 31.78
C VAL A 654 6.74 -2.54 30.53
N LYS A 655 6.32 -2.06 29.36
CA LYS A 655 6.91 -2.49 28.07
C LYS A 655 8.36 -2.05 27.95
N ARG A 656 9.18 -2.81 27.23
CA ARG A 656 10.60 -2.56 26.97
C ARG A 656 10.89 -2.55 25.48
N HIS A 657 11.77 -1.66 25.04
CA HIS A 657 12.22 -1.61 23.66
C HIS A 657 13.61 -0.95 23.53
N VAL A 658 14.53 -1.55 22.78
CA VAL A 658 15.91 -1.02 22.67
C VAL A 658 16.45 -1.01 21.24
N LEU A 659 15.95 -1.92 20.38
CA LEU A 659 16.44 -2.07 19.02
C LEU A 659 16.01 -0.90 18.11
N ASN A 660 16.97 -0.35 17.37
CA ASN A 660 16.78 0.47 16.18
C ASN A 660 16.80 -0.42 14.91
N SER A 661 16.73 0.16 13.70
CA SER A 661 16.74 -0.58 12.42
C SER A 661 17.85 -1.64 12.33
N ALA A 662 19.11 -1.28 12.58
CA ALA A 662 20.23 -2.23 12.56
C ALA A 662 20.12 -3.26 13.68
N GLY A 663 19.70 -2.84 14.89
CA GLY A 663 19.48 -3.74 16.02
C GLY A 663 18.43 -4.83 15.75
N ILE A 664 17.37 -4.53 15.00
CA ILE A 664 16.34 -5.51 14.62
C ILE A 664 16.94 -6.68 13.84
N LEU A 665 17.88 -6.40 12.94
CA LEU A 665 18.48 -7.42 12.07
C LEU A 665 19.60 -8.19 12.76
N ARG A 666 20.37 -7.53 13.64
CA ARG A 666 21.59 -8.08 14.22
C ARG A 666 21.43 -8.70 15.60
N PHE A 667 20.49 -8.19 16.39
CA PHE A 667 20.25 -8.60 17.77
C PHE A 667 18.75 -8.85 18.02
N PRO A 668 18.04 -9.60 17.14
CA PRO A 668 16.59 -9.80 17.22
C PRO A 668 16.14 -10.45 18.53
N GLU A 669 16.99 -11.22 19.21
CA GLU A 669 16.75 -11.82 20.52
C GLU A 669 16.53 -10.78 21.64
N HIS A 670 16.96 -9.53 21.43
CA HIS A 670 16.77 -8.41 22.33
C HIS A 670 15.56 -7.53 21.94
N HIS A 671 14.57 -8.09 21.25
CA HIS A 671 13.36 -7.38 20.82
C HIS A 671 12.47 -6.91 21.98
N TYR A 672 12.43 -7.66 23.09
CA TYR A 672 11.52 -7.44 24.21
C TYR A 672 10.04 -7.29 23.79
N ASP A 673 9.40 -6.14 24.03
CA ASP A 673 7.99 -5.93 23.70
C ASP A 673 7.81 -5.16 22.39
N MET A 674 8.77 -4.29 22.05
CA MET A 674 8.73 -3.51 20.81
C MET A 674 10.13 -3.23 20.25
N ALA A 675 10.20 -2.92 18.95
CA ALA A 675 11.39 -2.36 18.31
C ALA A 675 11.09 -1.00 17.66
N ARG A 676 12.10 -0.13 17.51
CA ARG A 676 11.96 1.20 16.89
C ARG A 676 12.52 1.18 15.47
N LEU A 677 11.63 1.30 14.48
CA LEU A 677 12.01 1.26 13.07
C LEU A 677 12.21 2.67 12.51
N GLY A 678 13.48 3.00 12.24
CA GLY A 678 13.95 4.30 11.74
C GLY A 678 14.14 4.33 10.23
N ILE A 679 15.34 4.71 9.77
CA ILE A 679 15.67 4.86 8.33
C ILE A 679 15.43 3.61 7.48
N GLY A 680 15.51 2.42 8.06
CA GLY A 680 15.16 1.19 7.34
C GLY A 680 13.73 1.22 6.82
N LEU A 681 12.81 1.92 7.48
CA LEU A 681 11.45 2.15 6.95
C LEU A 681 11.49 2.88 5.60
N TYR A 682 12.39 3.86 5.48
CA TYR A 682 12.52 4.81 4.37
C TYR A 682 13.43 4.29 3.24
N GLY A 683 13.79 3.01 3.26
CA GLY A 683 14.52 2.38 2.16
C GLY A 683 16.00 2.71 2.12
N ALA A 684 16.61 3.12 3.24
CA ALA A 684 18.06 3.27 3.33
C ALA A 684 18.65 2.20 4.25
N ASN A 685 19.55 1.41 3.68
CA ASN A 685 20.32 0.40 4.37
C ASN A 685 21.27 1.07 5.39
N THR A 686 21.45 0.39 6.52
CA THR A 686 22.37 0.80 7.61
C THR A 686 23.52 -0.19 7.80
N LEU A 687 23.44 -1.36 7.17
CA LEU A 687 24.40 -2.44 7.29
C LEU A 687 24.91 -2.88 5.92
N PRO A 688 26.06 -3.60 5.89
CA PRO A 688 26.56 -4.22 4.67
C PRO A 688 25.54 -5.21 4.07
N GLU A 689 25.60 -5.38 2.75
CA GLU A 689 24.70 -6.24 1.98
C GLU A 689 24.72 -7.72 2.43
N SER A 690 25.80 -8.16 3.07
CA SER A 690 25.90 -9.50 3.65
C SER A 690 24.99 -9.73 4.86
N ILE A 691 24.49 -8.67 5.49
CA ILE A 691 23.62 -8.70 6.67
C ILE A 691 22.24 -8.13 6.36
N GLU A 692 22.18 -7.05 5.58
CA GLU A 692 20.93 -6.37 5.23
C GLU A 692 20.76 -6.34 3.72
N LYS A 693 19.72 -7.03 3.22
CA LYS A 693 19.41 -7.02 1.79
C LYS A 693 19.03 -5.61 1.33
N PRO A 694 19.18 -5.29 0.03
CA PRO A 694 18.73 -4.00 -0.50
C PRO A 694 17.25 -3.73 -0.15
N LEU A 695 16.99 -2.59 0.47
CA LEU A 695 15.64 -2.16 0.81
C LEU A 695 14.95 -1.52 -0.39
N ASP A 696 13.61 -1.53 -0.38
CA ASP A 696 12.85 -0.86 -1.42
C ASP A 696 13.00 0.64 -1.29
N VAL A 697 13.38 1.31 -2.40
CA VAL A 697 13.49 2.76 -2.45
C VAL A 697 12.13 3.39 -2.21
N VAL A 698 12.05 4.25 -1.20
CA VAL A 698 10.83 4.96 -0.83
C VAL A 698 10.73 6.31 -1.55
N SER A 699 11.82 7.07 -1.59
CA SER A 699 11.81 8.45 -2.07
C SER A 699 12.61 8.59 -3.36
N THR A 700 12.00 9.22 -4.38
CA THR A 700 12.64 9.54 -5.66
C THR A 700 12.54 11.04 -5.93
N LEU A 701 13.67 11.73 -6.02
CA LEU A 701 13.72 13.15 -6.35
C LEU A 701 13.92 13.32 -7.85
N ARG A 702 12.89 13.87 -8.52
CA ARG A 702 12.90 14.13 -9.96
C ARG A 702 12.74 15.62 -10.25
N THR A 703 13.28 16.03 -11.37
CA THR A 703 13.09 17.36 -11.97
C THR A 703 13.00 17.22 -13.49
N VAL A 704 12.98 18.33 -14.21
CA VAL A 704 12.85 18.35 -15.68
C VAL A 704 13.90 19.25 -16.32
N ILE A 705 14.22 19.00 -17.58
CA ILE A 705 15.04 19.92 -18.36
C ILE A 705 14.23 21.18 -18.71
N THR A 706 14.72 22.37 -18.33
CA THR A 706 14.05 23.66 -18.62
C THR A 706 14.67 24.39 -19.81
N ALA A 707 15.97 24.18 -20.07
CA ALA A 707 16.65 24.78 -21.20
C ALA A 707 17.82 23.90 -21.65
N ILE A 708 18.14 23.95 -22.94
CA ILE A 708 19.32 23.30 -23.51
C ILE A 708 20.06 24.32 -24.38
N ARG A 709 21.40 24.36 -24.28
CA ARG A 709 22.27 25.20 -25.11
C ARG A 709 23.43 24.37 -25.67
N GLU A 710 23.75 24.60 -26.94
CA GLU A 710 25.03 24.18 -27.51
C GLU A 710 26.07 25.26 -27.25
N LEU A 711 27.23 24.85 -26.75
CA LEU A 711 28.33 25.75 -26.38
C LEU A 711 29.65 25.19 -26.91
N GLU A 712 30.50 26.08 -27.39
CA GLU A 712 31.81 25.74 -27.96
C GLU A 712 32.86 25.47 -26.88
N ALA A 713 33.97 24.82 -27.26
CA ALA A 713 35.10 24.62 -26.37
C ALA A 713 35.68 25.98 -25.90
N GLY A 714 36.04 26.09 -24.62
CA GLY A 714 36.56 27.30 -23.99
C GLY A 714 35.50 28.16 -23.28
N GLU A 715 34.21 27.93 -23.56
CA GLU A 715 33.10 28.56 -22.84
C GLU A 715 33.03 28.10 -21.38
N THR A 716 32.37 28.90 -20.53
CA THR A 716 32.29 28.63 -19.08
C THR A 716 30.87 28.72 -18.52
N ILE A 717 30.58 27.89 -17.52
CA ILE A 717 29.24 27.70 -16.94
C ILE A 717 29.19 28.13 -15.47
N GLY A 718 28.11 28.86 -15.13
CA GLY A 718 27.69 29.15 -13.77
C GLY A 718 28.58 30.12 -12.99
N TYR A 719 28.24 30.34 -11.72
CA TYR A 719 28.93 31.28 -10.85
C TYR A 719 30.42 30.95 -10.72
N GLY A 720 31.26 32.00 -10.79
CA GLY A 720 32.71 31.88 -10.68
C GLY A 720 33.35 31.11 -11.83
N ARG A 721 32.63 30.87 -12.93
CA ARG A 721 33.12 30.19 -14.15
C ARG A 721 33.77 28.83 -13.85
N LYS A 722 33.21 28.10 -12.88
CA LYS A 722 33.78 26.83 -12.37
C LYS A 722 33.46 25.62 -13.23
N GLY A 723 32.59 25.72 -14.24
CA GLY A 723 32.46 24.72 -15.30
C GLY A 723 33.18 25.23 -16.53
N VAL A 724 34.28 24.61 -16.95
CA VAL A 724 35.04 25.01 -18.14
C VAL A 724 34.86 23.92 -19.19
N LEU A 725 34.39 24.29 -20.38
CA LEU A 725 34.17 23.35 -21.47
C LEU A 725 35.47 23.09 -22.23
N THR A 726 35.87 21.82 -22.35
CA THR A 726 37.08 21.40 -23.08
C THR A 726 36.78 20.89 -24.49
N ARG A 727 35.49 20.75 -24.82
CA ARG A 727 34.96 20.31 -26.11
C ARG A 727 33.68 21.09 -26.43
N LYS A 728 33.21 20.98 -27.68
CA LYS A 728 31.84 21.36 -28.00
C LYS A 728 30.89 20.50 -27.17
N SER A 729 30.02 21.15 -26.40
CA SER A 729 29.14 20.47 -25.44
C SER A 729 27.70 20.95 -25.55
N ARG A 730 26.77 20.07 -25.16
CA ARG A 730 25.35 20.34 -25.03
C ARG A 730 25.01 20.39 -23.54
N ILE A 731 24.64 21.57 -23.04
CA ILE A 731 24.41 21.81 -21.60
C ILE A 731 22.93 22.01 -21.35
N ALA A 732 22.36 21.23 -20.43
CA ALA A 732 20.98 21.37 -19.97
C ALA A 732 20.93 22.11 -18.63
N THR A 733 19.86 22.89 -18.42
CA THR A 733 19.53 23.55 -17.15
C THR A 733 18.35 22.82 -16.50
N ILE A 734 18.45 22.53 -15.21
CA ILE A 734 17.40 21.91 -14.41
C ILE A 734 17.02 22.81 -13.21
N PRO A 735 15.72 22.95 -12.88
CA PRO A 735 15.20 23.88 -11.89
C PRO A 735 15.31 23.31 -10.46
N ILE A 736 16.51 22.91 -10.08
CA ILE A 736 16.82 22.46 -8.73
C ILE A 736 18.17 23.04 -8.29
N GLY A 737 18.17 23.68 -7.13
CA GLY A 737 19.35 24.33 -6.57
C GLY A 737 19.54 24.06 -5.08
N TYR A 738 20.49 24.76 -4.46
CA TYR A 738 20.83 24.50 -3.06
C TYR A 738 19.71 24.86 -2.08
N ALA A 739 18.76 25.71 -2.47
CA ALA A 739 17.59 25.98 -1.64
C ALA A 739 16.51 24.88 -1.74
N ASP A 740 16.64 23.93 -2.68
CA ASP A 740 15.81 22.71 -2.78
C ASP A 740 16.40 21.51 -2.05
N GLY A 741 17.68 21.58 -1.64
CA GLY A 741 18.44 20.46 -1.07
C GLY A 741 19.64 20.00 -1.90
N MET A 742 19.92 20.61 -3.06
CA MET A 742 21.13 20.28 -3.84
C MET A 742 22.38 20.93 -3.23
N ASN A 743 23.09 20.20 -2.38
CA ASN A 743 24.33 20.68 -1.77
C ASN A 743 25.33 21.22 -2.83
N ARG A 744 25.97 22.35 -2.57
CA ARG A 744 26.92 22.98 -3.51
C ARG A 744 28.10 22.09 -3.90
N HIS A 745 28.48 21.15 -3.03
CA HIS A 745 29.55 20.18 -3.30
C HIS A 745 29.16 19.16 -4.39
N PHE A 746 27.88 19.05 -4.76
CA PHE A 746 27.42 18.25 -5.90
C PHE A 746 27.75 18.87 -7.27
N GLY A 747 28.16 20.15 -7.31
CA GLY A 747 28.54 20.79 -8.57
C GLY A 747 29.85 20.27 -9.15
N ARG A 748 30.25 20.86 -10.29
CA ARG A 748 31.57 20.70 -10.91
C ARG A 748 31.90 19.27 -11.36
N GLY A 749 30.89 18.45 -11.63
CA GLY A 749 31.05 17.08 -12.10
C GLY A 749 31.25 16.07 -10.97
N ASN A 750 31.06 16.49 -9.71
CA ASN A 750 31.21 15.60 -8.56
C ASN A 750 30.10 14.55 -8.48
N ILE A 751 28.94 14.79 -9.11
CA ILE A 751 27.87 13.79 -9.27
C ILE A 751 27.36 13.77 -10.71
N CYS A 752 26.75 12.65 -11.11
CA CYS A 752 25.89 12.56 -12.28
C CYS A 752 24.42 12.55 -11.90
N VAL A 753 23.51 12.95 -12.78
CA VAL A 753 22.06 12.71 -12.67
C VAL A 753 21.64 11.75 -13.77
N LYS A 754 20.49 11.09 -13.63
CA LYS A 754 20.00 10.12 -14.63
C LYS A 754 19.00 10.76 -15.58
N ILE A 755 19.22 10.59 -16.88
CA ILE A 755 18.32 11.03 -17.96
C ILE A 755 18.22 9.90 -18.98
N ASN A 756 17.02 9.38 -19.24
CA ASN A 756 16.79 8.28 -20.19
C ASN A 756 17.74 7.08 -19.96
N GLY A 757 18.02 6.77 -18.68
CA GLY A 757 18.94 5.70 -18.27
C GLY A 757 20.44 6.04 -18.34
N GLN A 758 20.82 7.20 -18.88
CA GLN A 758 22.22 7.63 -19.05
C GLN A 758 22.65 8.62 -17.96
N ASP A 759 23.95 8.63 -17.64
CA ASP A 759 24.55 9.53 -16.65
C ASP A 759 24.94 10.88 -17.27
N ALA A 760 24.38 11.97 -16.74
CA ALA A 760 24.71 13.34 -17.09
C ALA A 760 25.44 14.03 -15.92
N PRO A 761 26.75 14.33 -16.02
CA PRO A 761 27.50 14.97 -14.94
C PRO A 761 27.04 16.42 -14.70
N THR A 762 27.05 16.87 -13.45
CA THR A 762 26.84 18.29 -13.13
C THR A 762 27.98 19.14 -13.69
N ILE A 763 27.72 20.40 -14.00
CA ILE A 763 28.74 21.33 -14.49
C ILE A 763 28.60 22.71 -13.87
N GLY A 764 29.72 23.29 -13.46
CA GLY A 764 29.73 24.55 -12.71
C GLY A 764 29.23 24.39 -11.27
N ASN A 765 29.07 25.50 -10.57
CA ASN A 765 28.54 25.48 -9.20
C ASN A 765 27.02 25.29 -9.22
N ILE A 766 26.48 24.60 -8.21
CA ILE A 766 25.04 24.62 -7.93
C ILE A 766 24.60 26.05 -7.58
N CYS A 767 23.53 26.53 -8.22
CA CYS A 767 22.94 27.85 -7.98
C CYS A 767 21.76 27.74 -6.99
N MET A 768 21.10 28.86 -6.67
CA MET A 768 20.03 28.89 -5.65
C MET A 768 18.83 28.02 -6.05
N ASP A 769 18.35 28.17 -7.29
CA ASP A 769 17.11 27.55 -7.79
C ASP A 769 17.33 26.71 -9.05
N ALA A 770 18.59 26.56 -9.50
CA ALA A 770 18.91 25.79 -10.69
C ALA A 770 20.33 25.23 -10.65
N CYS A 771 20.57 24.21 -11.47
CA CYS A 771 21.92 23.78 -11.80
C CYS A 771 22.02 23.32 -13.26
N MET A 772 23.25 23.16 -13.72
CA MET A 772 23.55 22.79 -15.09
C MET A 772 24.19 21.41 -15.13
N ILE A 773 23.88 20.66 -16.18
CA ILE A 773 24.37 19.31 -16.41
C ILE A 773 24.86 19.17 -17.86
N ASP A 774 25.93 18.42 -18.08
CA ASP A 774 26.43 18.11 -19.42
C ASP A 774 25.65 16.92 -20.00
N VAL A 775 24.88 17.19 -21.06
CA VAL A 775 24.07 16.20 -21.78
C VAL A 775 24.64 15.91 -23.18
N THR A 776 25.93 16.17 -23.38
CA THR A 776 26.63 15.86 -24.64
C THR A 776 26.59 14.36 -24.92
N GLY A 777 26.01 13.97 -26.06
CA GLY A 777 25.85 12.57 -26.45
C GLY A 777 24.59 11.89 -25.90
N ILE A 778 23.78 12.60 -25.10
CA ILE A 778 22.52 12.09 -24.56
C ILE A 778 21.37 12.64 -25.41
N ASP A 779 20.55 11.73 -25.96
CA ASP A 779 19.31 12.10 -26.64
C ASP A 779 18.26 12.51 -25.60
N CYS A 780 17.99 13.82 -25.57
CA CYS A 780 17.08 14.44 -24.62
C CYS A 780 16.57 15.79 -25.14
N LYS A 781 15.42 16.24 -24.63
CA LYS A 781 14.77 17.53 -24.96
C LYS A 781 14.26 18.24 -23.72
N VAL A 782 13.93 19.51 -23.86
CA VAL A 782 13.24 20.29 -22.81
C VAL A 782 11.95 19.56 -22.42
N GLY A 783 11.71 19.44 -21.12
CA GLY A 783 10.60 18.68 -20.54
C GLY A 783 10.93 17.24 -20.16
N ASP A 784 12.05 16.67 -20.63
CA ASP A 784 12.44 15.31 -20.23
C ASP A 784 12.77 15.24 -18.75
N ALA A 785 12.39 14.12 -18.12
CA ALA A 785 12.59 13.87 -16.70
C ALA A 785 14.06 13.59 -16.37
N VAL A 786 14.49 14.12 -15.23
CA VAL A 786 15.83 13.99 -14.69
C VAL A 786 15.72 13.47 -13.26
N GLU A 787 16.32 12.31 -12.99
CA GLU A 787 16.33 11.70 -11.66
C GLU A 787 17.63 12.06 -10.92
N ILE A 788 17.48 12.72 -9.77
CA ILE A 788 18.58 13.15 -8.90
C ILE A 788 18.98 12.00 -7.98
N PHE A 789 18.00 11.42 -7.30
CA PHE A 789 18.13 10.16 -6.58
C PHE A 789 16.84 9.35 -6.65
N GLY A 790 16.95 8.04 -6.52
CA GLY A 790 15.86 7.09 -6.67
C GLY A 790 16.37 5.68 -7.02
N PRO A 791 15.53 4.81 -7.59
CA PRO A 791 15.90 3.45 -7.99
C PRO A 791 17.09 3.39 -8.96
N ASN A 792 17.24 4.38 -9.84
CA ASN A 792 18.30 4.41 -10.84
C ASN A 792 19.54 5.19 -10.37
N ALA A 793 19.43 5.91 -9.25
CA ALA A 793 20.49 6.73 -8.68
C ALA A 793 20.41 6.69 -7.15
N SER A 794 21.12 5.76 -6.51
CA SER A 794 21.06 5.60 -5.05
C SER A 794 21.36 6.90 -4.31
N VAL A 795 20.59 7.19 -3.26
CA VAL A 795 20.84 8.33 -2.35
C VAL A 795 22.18 8.20 -1.63
N GLN A 796 22.67 6.97 -1.40
CA GLN A 796 23.93 6.70 -0.72
C GLN A 796 25.11 7.39 -1.41
N ARG A 797 25.12 7.43 -2.76
CA ARG A 797 26.19 8.09 -3.53
C ARG A 797 26.35 9.58 -3.18
N LEU A 798 25.26 10.24 -2.79
CA LEU A 798 25.25 11.65 -2.42
C LEU A 798 25.77 11.82 -1.00
N ALA A 799 25.41 10.89 -0.11
CA ALA A 799 25.89 10.85 1.26
C ALA A 799 27.41 10.59 1.31
N ASP A 800 27.90 9.60 0.55
CA ASP A 800 29.32 9.24 0.46
C ASP A 800 30.19 10.42 -0.01
N LEU A 801 29.72 11.16 -1.03
CA LEU A 801 30.43 12.33 -1.55
C LEU A 801 30.56 13.45 -0.50
N LEU A 802 29.58 13.60 0.39
CA LEU A 802 29.58 14.60 1.45
C LEU A 802 30.21 14.10 2.76
N ASP A 803 30.66 12.84 2.81
CA ASP A 803 31.11 12.19 4.04
C ASP A 803 30.03 12.26 5.15
N THR A 804 28.79 11.91 4.77
CA THR A 804 27.62 11.91 5.66
C THR A 804 26.74 10.67 5.46
N ILE A 805 25.54 10.69 6.04
CA ILE A 805 24.55 9.61 6.04
C ILE A 805 23.31 9.96 5.18
N PRO A 806 22.59 8.95 4.65
CA PRO A 806 21.36 9.17 3.87
C PRO A 806 20.29 10.03 4.56
N TYR A 807 20.21 9.99 5.90
CA TYR A 807 19.31 10.84 6.67
C TYR A 807 19.47 12.32 6.33
N GLU A 808 20.72 12.81 6.22
CA GLU A 808 20.99 14.23 5.96
C GLU A 808 20.54 14.61 4.55
N ILE A 809 20.77 13.72 3.57
CA ILE A 809 20.33 13.95 2.18
C ILE A 809 18.80 14.02 2.09
N LEU A 810 18.09 13.04 2.64
CA LEU A 810 16.63 12.99 2.58
C LEU A 810 15.97 14.17 3.30
N THR A 811 16.49 14.54 4.48
CA THR A 811 15.96 15.66 5.26
C THR A 811 16.33 17.03 4.68
N SER A 812 17.37 17.11 3.85
CA SER A 812 17.74 18.36 3.16
C SER A 812 16.77 18.77 2.05
N VAL A 813 15.92 17.85 1.58
CA VAL A 813 14.92 18.15 0.55
C VAL A 813 13.89 19.13 1.11
N SER A 814 13.95 20.35 0.60
CA SER A 814 13.19 21.48 1.12
C SER A 814 11.67 21.22 1.12
N PRO A 815 10.92 21.74 2.10
CA PRO A 815 9.46 21.79 2.04
C PRO A 815 8.90 22.42 0.76
N ARG A 816 9.69 23.28 0.08
CA ARG A 816 9.31 23.88 -1.21
C ARG A 816 9.25 22.89 -2.38
N VAL A 817 9.92 21.75 -2.26
CA VAL A 817 9.83 20.66 -3.24
C VAL A 817 8.52 19.90 -3.01
N LYS A 818 7.68 19.82 -4.04
CA LYS A 818 6.37 19.14 -3.94
C LYS A 818 6.57 17.65 -3.66
N ARG A 819 5.81 17.10 -2.71
CA ARG A 819 5.79 15.66 -2.41
C ARG A 819 4.59 15.02 -3.10
N ILE A 820 4.82 13.91 -3.81
CA ILE A 820 3.79 13.15 -4.51
C ILE A 820 3.77 11.74 -3.94
N TYR A 821 2.63 11.32 -3.41
CA TYR A 821 2.48 10.00 -2.78
C TYR A 821 1.76 9.05 -3.72
N TYR A 822 2.27 7.83 -3.84
CA TYR A 822 1.67 6.82 -4.71
C TYR A 822 1.77 5.40 -4.12
N ARG A 823 0.96 4.51 -4.68
CA ARG A 823 0.92 3.07 -4.44
C ARG A 823 0.92 2.36 -5.81
N GLU A 824 1.54 1.18 -5.89
CA GLU A 824 1.78 0.37 -7.09
C GLU A 824 0.88 -0.87 -7.17
#